data_AF-A0AAW6CGX7-F1
#
_entry.id   AF-A0AAW6CGX7-F1
#
_cell.length_a   1.000
_cell.length_b   1.000
_cell.length_c   1.000
_cell.angle_alpha   90.00
_cell.angle_beta   90.00
_cell.angle_gamma   90.00
#
_symmetry.space_group_name_H-M   'P 1'
#
loop_
_entity.id
_entity.type
_entity.pdbx_description
1 polymer ?
#
loop_
_entity_poly.entity_id
_entity_poly.type
_entity_poly.pdbx_seq_one_letter_code
_entity_poly.pdbx_strand_id
1 'polypeptide(L)'
;MNNEFLPAYKVYQQVIDLELYYAFVDLVVHTSQEEKAWEIYRNIVDTQIWQQKAEGQNYFEAYNLRYPGEVLERFEEKLGKDVRIIRALALALGKTRALQLDNMFVGNQRGSFLQMIRRTSNGDVYLQGALYLLETDMPRRHALLDELAATEYAKTEDALFVLSLFDDQEEGYRTMHSQLLRLLGKERTLSLPENCGVLEWLVQHYAPYIKSYRGKSDLVLRTLTKFFRMNMKPDSREFSILTDAGYSGEEIILTNSLCVWADRIPDRISWNGTTAEKIASACCQMLLNQPDGLSEGLYAYVGWLFGRYERFAVQYNGYPNLWEAIKKELIPSAPQTMIWMLKTVKKEFPYRFDAFDPQYDILAKEVPQGDYWELFTDQMLCSCGKTPIIQWLARYRELTGADYCDGFQEWHRSSDRAFALLVERKEIRLWQFFEQHQEDGPSAQSMKLLLGYAMNISSWQGFRFVRRLLQKYTPVQLQKFFGERFFFHELFVRGNRYSSRDYEFFIKRSFLTEEQHRQLFEWIEASFFQMEPKCYQEFIWCALQDSDVQRLYDRRLLASVLRSLLSSGKYTGGRADHLKEKFYSKEELEADQKADAEKAEREERLRREQEHQKKCERLEQTYDGTMSSLKEFTKSFYYDRDVKEALDMVYEKLREQPAGCAAAFAADELEQFFKLCGDLARYNPGDEQKILNMARTMMGGLAA
;
A
#
# COMPACT_ATOMS: atom_id res chain seq x y z
N MET A 1 30.99 -7.03 14.67
CA MET A 1 30.01 -8.10 14.38
C MET A 1 29.09 -8.26 15.58
N ASN A 2 27.78 -8.13 15.40
CA ASN A 2 26.84 -8.14 16.53
C ASN A 2 26.58 -9.59 16.98
N ASN A 3 27.34 -10.06 17.99
CA ASN A 3 27.19 -11.36 18.66
C ASN A 3 25.82 -11.56 19.35
N GLU A 4 24.95 -10.57 19.25
CA GLU A 4 23.65 -10.49 19.92
C GLU A 4 22.63 -11.47 19.33
N PHE A 5 22.74 -11.81 18.04
CA PHE A 5 21.74 -12.65 17.35
C PHE A 5 22.23 -14.06 17.02
N LEU A 6 23.49 -14.17 16.60
CA LEU A 6 24.18 -15.42 16.33
C LEU A 6 25.57 -15.35 16.95
N PRO A 7 26.09 -16.46 17.49
CA PRO A 7 27.47 -16.50 17.94
C PRO A 7 28.40 -16.27 16.74
N ALA A 8 29.47 -15.48 16.90
CA ALA A 8 30.50 -15.30 15.87
C ALA A 8 31.71 -16.23 16.04
N TYR A 9 31.77 -16.98 17.14
CA TYR A 9 32.89 -17.84 17.54
C TYR A 9 32.44 -19.14 18.22
N LYS A 10 31.30 -19.71 17.77
CA LYS A 10 30.64 -20.83 18.45
C LYS A 10 31.57 -22.02 18.71
N VAL A 11 32.40 -22.39 17.74
CA VAL A 11 33.35 -23.51 17.88
C VAL A 11 34.34 -23.29 19.01
N TYR A 12 34.84 -22.05 19.18
CA TYR A 12 35.76 -21.71 20.27
C TYR A 12 35.05 -21.58 21.62
N GLN A 13 33.83 -21.01 21.65
CA GLN A 13 33.00 -20.93 22.86
C GLN A 13 32.64 -22.32 23.43
N GLN A 14 32.57 -23.34 22.57
CA GLN A 14 32.32 -24.72 22.98
C GLN A 14 33.54 -25.37 23.64
N VAL A 15 34.76 -24.91 23.36
CA VAL A 15 36.01 -25.56 23.80
C VAL A 15 36.88 -24.70 24.71
N ILE A 16 36.58 -23.40 24.84
CA ILE A 16 37.23 -22.41 25.68
C ILE A 16 36.16 -21.55 26.33
N ASP A 17 36.30 -21.27 27.63
CA ASP A 17 35.50 -20.24 28.30
C ASP A 17 36.03 -18.84 27.88
N LEU A 18 35.50 -18.31 26.78
CA LEU A 18 35.96 -17.02 26.24
C LEU A 18 35.67 -15.84 27.18
N GLU A 19 34.60 -15.91 27.98
CA GLU A 19 34.27 -14.86 28.95
C GLU A 19 35.32 -14.82 30.06
N LEU A 20 35.67 -15.98 30.60
CA LEU A 20 36.79 -16.09 31.55
C LEU A 20 38.13 -15.68 30.92
N TYR A 21 38.40 -16.06 29.67
CA TYR A 21 39.60 -15.65 28.95
C TYR A 21 39.72 -14.12 28.92
N TYR A 22 38.67 -13.41 28.49
CA TYR A 22 38.69 -11.95 28.44
C TYR A 22 38.78 -11.32 29.82
N ALA A 23 38.06 -11.85 30.82
CA ALA A 23 38.15 -11.38 32.20
C ALA A 23 39.58 -11.51 32.74
N PHE A 24 40.25 -12.63 32.48
CA PHE A 24 41.62 -12.84 32.95
C PHE A 24 42.63 -11.95 32.20
N VAL A 25 42.47 -11.76 30.89
CA VAL A 25 43.27 -10.79 30.13
C VAL A 25 43.11 -9.39 30.72
N ASP A 26 41.87 -8.97 30.97
CA ASP A 26 41.54 -7.67 31.54
C ASP A 26 42.15 -7.48 32.94
N LEU A 27 42.07 -8.50 33.80
CA LEU A 27 42.69 -8.50 35.12
C LEU A 27 44.22 -8.33 35.04
N VAL A 28 44.88 -9.04 34.12
CA VAL A 28 46.34 -8.91 33.93
C VAL A 28 46.71 -7.51 33.46
N VAL A 29 45.97 -6.95 32.50
CA VAL A 29 46.21 -5.60 31.96
C VAL A 29 46.05 -4.55 33.07
N HIS A 30 44.99 -4.61 33.86
CA HIS A 30 44.74 -3.68 34.95
C HIS A 30 45.71 -3.82 36.13
N THR A 31 46.25 -5.02 36.36
CA THR A 31 47.25 -5.25 37.39
C THR A 31 48.67 -4.87 36.92
N SER A 32 48.86 -4.73 35.60
CA SER A 32 50.17 -4.43 35.02
C SER A 32 50.67 -3.03 35.35
N GLN A 33 51.95 -2.95 35.72
CA GLN A 33 52.68 -1.71 35.88
C GLN A 33 53.53 -1.40 34.63
N GLU A 34 53.36 -2.15 33.53
CA GLU A 34 53.99 -1.86 32.25
C GLU A 34 53.42 -0.57 31.64
N GLU A 35 54.29 0.41 31.35
CA GLU A 35 53.88 1.74 30.86
C GLU A 35 53.06 1.65 29.56
N LYS A 36 53.37 0.66 28.71
CA LYS A 36 52.70 0.40 27.43
C LYS A 36 51.62 -0.69 27.50
N ALA A 37 51.12 -1.01 28.70
CA ALA A 37 50.17 -2.10 28.88
C ALA A 37 48.94 -2.00 27.95
N TRP A 38 48.38 -0.80 27.82
CA TRP A 38 47.23 -0.55 26.96
C TRP A 38 47.53 -0.61 25.45
N GLU A 39 48.76 -0.32 25.02
CA GLU A 39 49.19 -0.51 23.62
C GLU A 39 49.31 -2.00 23.28
N ILE A 40 49.95 -2.76 24.17
CA ILE A 40 50.09 -4.21 24.04
C ILE A 40 48.72 -4.89 24.06
N TYR A 41 47.83 -4.48 24.96
CA TYR A 41 46.46 -4.96 25.02
C TYR A 41 45.70 -4.73 23.72
N ARG A 42 45.76 -3.53 23.14
CA ARG A 42 45.15 -3.24 21.83
C ARG A 42 45.68 -4.18 20.74
N ASN A 43 46.98 -4.42 20.72
CA ASN A 43 47.58 -5.37 19.77
C ASN A 43 47.09 -6.82 19.99
N ILE A 44 46.94 -7.25 21.25
CA ILE A 44 46.34 -8.56 21.55
C ILE A 44 44.92 -8.64 20.98
N VAL A 45 44.11 -7.61 21.20
CA VAL A 45 42.71 -7.55 20.71
C VAL A 45 42.63 -7.57 19.19
N ASP A 46 43.56 -6.90 18.51
CA ASP A 46 43.60 -6.81 17.05
C ASP A 46 44.10 -8.08 16.37
N THR A 47 44.99 -8.85 17.01
CA THR A 47 45.65 -10.02 16.39
C THR A 47 45.00 -11.35 16.73
N GLN A 48 44.27 -11.45 17.85
CA GLN A 48 43.65 -12.70 18.26
C GLN A 48 42.48 -13.11 17.35
N ILE A 49 42.32 -14.43 17.20
CA ILE A 49 41.31 -15.04 16.34
C ILE A 49 39.86 -14.77 16.78
N TRP A 50 39.64 -14.42 18.06
CA TRP A 50 38.32 -14.08 18.63
C TRP A 50 38.25 -12.65 19.20
N GLN A 51 37.21 -11.88 18.89
CA GLN A 51 37.04 -10.50 19.42
C GLN A 51 36.46 -10.45 20.84
N GLN A 52 37.02 -9.55 21.65
CA GLN A 52 36.56 -9.28 23.01
C GLN A 52 35.15 -8.69 23.08
N LYS A 53 34.34 -9.19 24.02
CA LYS A 53 33.09 -8.54 24.46
C LYS A 53 33.42 -7.37 25.40
N ALA A 54 32.67 -6.28 25.31
CA ALA A 54 32.92 -5.03 26.04
C ALA A 54 32.72 -5.10 27.57
N GLU A 55 32.64 -6.29 28.18
CA GLU A 55 32.27 -6.47 29.59
C GLU A 55 33.19 -7.48 30.26
N GLY A 56 34.14 -6.98 31.05
CA GLY A 56 35.02 -7.78 31.92
C GLY A 56 35.22 -7.17 33.32
N GLN A 57 34.74 -5.95 33.54
CA GLN A 57 34.85 -5.30 34.84
C GLN A 57 34.06 -6.12 35.87
N ASN A 58 34.75 -6.49 36.95
CA ASN A 58 34.20 -7.15 38.13
C ASN A 58 33.86 -8.65 38.02
N TYR A 59 34.25 -9.35 36.93
CA TYR A 59 33.99 -10.80 36.80
C TYR A 59 34.48 -11.61 38.02
N PHE A 60 35.67 -11.29 38.54
CA PHE A 60 36.30 -12.00 39.65
C PHE A 60 35.84 -11.57 41.05
N GLU A 61 35.10 -10.46 41.19
CA GLU A 61 34.62 -9.97 42.48
C GLU A 61 33.66 -10.97 43.14
N ALA A 62 32.77 -11.58 42.35
CA ALA A 62 31.83 -12.61 42.81
C ALA A 62 32.54 -13.84 43.40
N TYR A 63 33.79 -14.10 42.98
CA TYR A 63 34.59 -15.22 43.44
C TYR A 63 35.60 -14.84 44.54
N ASN A 64 35.63 -13.55 44.91
CA ASN A 64 36.60 -12.95 45.83
C ASN A 64 38.05 -13.26 45.41
N LEU A 65 38.34 -13.17 44.11
CA LEU A 65 39.68 -13.31 43.54
C LEU A 65 40.17 -11.92 43.10
N ARG A 66 41.38 -11.52 43.54
CA ARG A 66 41.81 -10.11 43.44
C ARG A 66 42.94 -9.82 42.47
N TYR A 67 43.78 -10.80 42.17
CA TYR A 67 44.94 -10.62 41.30
C TYR A 67 45.26 -11.89 40.51
N PRO A 68 46.04 -11.82 39.41
CA PRO A 68 46.24 -12.95 38.50
C PRO A 68 46.73 -14.24 39.17
N GLY A 69 47.73 -14.15 40.06
CA GLY A 69 48.25 -15.31 40.77
C GLY A 69 47.23 -16.02 41.67
N GLU A 70 46.34 -15.28 42.34
CA GLU A 70 45.28 -15.88 43.15
C GLU A 70 44.28 -16.65 42.29
N VAL A 71 43.92 -16.12 41.13
CA VAL A 71 43.04 -16.83 40.17
C VAL A 71 43.70 -18.13 39.74
N LEU A 72 44.98 -18.12 39.37
CA LEU A 72 45.69 -19.34 38.94
C LEU A 72 45.82 -20.39 40.05
N GLU A 73 45.87 -19.97 41.31
CA GLU A 73 45.96 -20.89 42.45
C GLU A 73 44.59 -21.49 42.81
N ARG A 74 43.53 -20.69 42.71
CA ARG A 74 42.22 -21.03 43.28
C ARG A 74 41.12 -21.27 42.25
N PHE A 75 41.41 -21.23 40.94
CA PHE A 75 40.39 -21.44 39.92
C PHE A 75 39.68 -22.79 40.06
N GLU A 76 40.38 -23.86 40.45
CA GLU A 76 39.72 -25.17 40.65
C GLU A 76 38.68 -25.12 41.79
N GLU A 77 38.96 -24.36 42.84
CA GLU A 77 38.08 -24.17 44.00
C GLU A 77 36.89 -23.25 43.66
N LYS A 78 37.16 -22.17 42.90
CA LYS A 78 36.19 -21.08 42.68
C LYS A 78 35.41 -21.16 41.38
N LEU A 79 36.04 -21.61 40.30
CA LEU A 79 35.49 -21.64 38.94
C LEU A 79 35.21 -23.08 38.47
N GLY A 80 35.96 -24.05 39.00
CA GLY A 80 35.79 -25.47 38.71
C GLY A 80 36.93 -26.09 37.90
N LYS A 81 36.78 -27.37 37.54
CA LYS A 81 37.81 -28.19 36.88
C LYS A 81 37.55 -28.48 35.41
N ASP A 82 36.62 -27.76 34.79
CA ASP A 82 36.34 -27.91 33.36
C ASP A 82 37.59 -27.56 32.55
N VAL A 83 37.94 -28.40 31.56
CA VAL A 83 39.08 -28.15 30.66
C VAL A 83 38.97 -26.81 29.94
N ARG A 84 37.74 -26.34 29.68
CA ARG A 84 37.48 -25.03 29.05
C ARG A 84 38.01 -23.86 29.89
N ILE A 85 37.95 -23.98 31.22
CA ILE A 85 38.48 -23.00 32.18
C ILE A 85 40.00 -23.02 32.15
N ILE A 86 40.60 -24.23 32.16
CA ILE A 86 42.06 -24.40 32.10
C ILE A 86 42.61 -23.81 30.80
N ARG A 87 41.98 -24.10 29.66
CA ARG A 87 42.34 -23.54 28.34
C ARG A 87 42.23 -22.02 28.33
N ALA A 88 41.14 -21.46 28.85
CA ALA A 88 40.92 -20.02 28.92
C ALA A 88 42.05 -19.33 29.71
N LEU A 89 42.33 -19.79 30.93
CA LEU A 89 43.38 -19.24 31.78
C LEU A 89 44.78 -19.43 31.17
N ALA A 90 45.08 -20.60 30.62
CA ALA A 90 46.38 -20.90 30.01
C ALA A 90 46.64 -20.01 28.78
N LEU A 91 45.66 -19.88 27.89
CA LEU A 91 45.76 -19.04 26.70
C LEU A 91 45.85 -17.55 27.05
N ALA A 92 45.03 -17.08 28.00
CA ALA A 92 45.07 -15.70 28.45
C ALA A 92 46.42 -15.37 29.11
N LEU A 93 46.96 -16.28 29.93
CA LEU A 93 48.30 -16.18 30.49
C LEU A 93 49.37 -16.19 29.39
N GLY A 94 49.23 -17.00 28.34
CA GLY A 94 50.15 -16.99 27.21
C GLY A 94 50.13 -15.67 26.44
N LYS A 95 48.95 -15.19 26.06
CA LYS A 95 48.78 -13.96 25.26
C LYS A 95 49.21 -12.70 26.01
N THR A 96 49.07 -12.67 27.33
CA THR A 96 49.46 -11.53 28.16
C THR A 96 50.88 -11.62 28.71
N ARG A 97 51.73 -12.53 28.23
CA ARG A 97 53.08 -12.74 28.77
C ARG A 97 53.91 -11.44 28.86
N ALA A 98 53.80 -10.57 27.87
CA ALA A 98 54.52 -9.30 27.83
C ALA A 98 54.04 -8.27 28.86
N LEU A 99 52.90 -8.49 29.52
CA LEU A 99 52.31 -7.63 30.54
C LEU A 99 52.59 -8.14 31.97
N GLN A 100 53.12 -9.35 32.10
CA GLN A 100 53.25 -10.04 33.37
C GLN A 100 54.50 -9.58 34.11
N LEU A 101 54.30 -9.23 35.38
CA LEU A 101 55.35 -8.86 36.32
C LEU A 101 55.36 -9.83 37.50
N ASP A 102 56.51 -10.00 38.14
CA ASP A 102 56.68 -10.96 39.24
C ASP A 102 55.75 -10.64 40.44
N ASN A 103 55.45 -9.36 40.67
CA ASN A 103 54.55 -8.91 41.74
C ASN A 103 53.08 -9.35 41.53
N MET A 104 52.70 -9.83 40.35
CA MET A 104 51.37 -10.37 40.07
C MET A 104 51.20 -11.82 40.56
N PHE A 105 52.28 -12.46 41.03
CA PHE A 105 52.30 -13.86 41.44
C PHE A 105 52.99 -13.98 42.80
N VAL A 106 52.27 -14.47 43.80
CA VAL A 106 52.81 -14.68 45.14
C VAL A 106 53.37 -16.10 45.24
N GLY A 107 54.64 -16.23 45.64
CA GLY A 107 55.30 -17.54 45.75
C GLY A 107 55.40 -18.28 44.41
N ASN A 108 55.01 -19.56 44.36
CA ASN A 108 55.13 -20.40 43.16
C ASN A 108 53.79 -20.62 42.43
N GLN A 109 52.84 -19.68 42.53
CA GLN A 109 51.51 -19.80 41.90
C GLN A 109 51.62 -20.04 40.39
N ARG A 110 52.35 -19.17 39.66
CA ARG A 110 52.56 -19.30 38.22
C ARG A 110 53.28 -20.59 37.84
N GLY A 111 54.37 -20.92 38.55
CA GLY A 111 55.15 -22.13 38.26
C GLY A 111 54.36 -23.42 38.48
N SER A 112 53.53 -23.48 39.52
CA SER A 112 52.63 -24.61 39.80
C SER A 112 51.57 -24.77 38.71
N PHE A 113 50.97 -23.66 38.27
CA PHE A 113 50.03 -23.67 37.15
C PHE A 113 50.68 -24.11 35.83
N LEU A 114 51.88 -23.62 35.52
CA LEU A 114 52.64 -24.06 34.33
C LEU A 114 52.98 -25.55 34.38
N GLN A 115 53.34 -26.08 35.54
CA GLN A 115 53.63 -27.50 35.70
C GLN A 115 52.38 -28.36 35.47
N MET A 116 51.22 -27.87 35.90
CA MET A 116 49.94 -28.50 35.61
C MET A 116 49.66 -28.53 34.11
N ILE A 117 49.77 -27.39 33.40
CA ILE A 117 49.55 -27.32 31.94
C ILE A 117 50.47 -28.30 31.21
N ARG A 118 51.76 -28.36 31.57
CA ARG A 118 52.71 -29.29 30.94
C ARG A 118 52.28 -30.76 31.09
N ARG A 119 51.67 -31.14 32.22
CA ARG A 119 51.17 -32.51 32.45
C ARG A 119 49.88 -32.82 31.70
N THR A 120 49.03 -31.83 31.47
CA THR A 120 47.69 -32.00 30.86
C THR A 120 47.63 -31.65 29.38
N SER A 121 48.66 -31.00 28.83
CA SER A 121 48.70 -30.52 27.43
C SER A 121 48.76 -31.61 26.37
N ASN A 122 49.11 -32.85 26.72
CA ASN A 122 49.31 -33.90 25.71
C ASN A 122 48.02 -34.19 24.94
N GLY A 123 48.04 -33.96 23.62
CA GLY A 123 46.88 -34.13 22.74
C GLY A 123 45.85 -32.99 22.80
N ASP A 124 46.11 -31.92 23.56
CA ASP A 124 45.26 -30.74 23.63
C ASP A 124 45.92 -29.56 22.91
N VAL A 125 45.46 -29.28 21.68
CA VAL A 125 46.02 -28.23 20.81
C VAL A 125 46.02 -26.85 21.47
N TYR A 126 45.01 -26.54 22.29
CA TYR A 126 44.87 -25.23 22.93
C TYR A 126 45.87 -25.07 24.08
N LEU A 127 46.06 -26.11 24.88
CA LEU A 127 47.08 -26.10 25.94
C LEU A 127 48.50 -26.15 25.39
N GLN A 128 48.74 -26.89 24.31
CA GLN A 128 50.03 -26.86 23.60
C GLN A 128 50.30 -25.47 23.01
N GLY A 129 49.30 -24.85 22.40
CA GLY A 129 49.38 -23.47 21.93
C GLY A 129 49.65 -22.47 23.05
N ALA A 130 49.05 -22.66 24.24
CA ALA A 130 49.36 -21.86 25.41
C ALA A 130 50.82 -22.03 25.86
N LEU A 131 51.35 -23.25 25.86
CA LEU A 131 52.77 -23.51 26.16
C LEU A 131 53.70 -22.82 25.16
N TYR A 132 53.38 -22.84 23.86
CA TYR A 132 54.10 -22.08 22.85
C TYR A 132 54.13 -20.58 23.16
N LEU A 133 52.99 -19.99 23.53
CA LEU A 133 52.91 -18.57 23.88
C LEU A 133 53.71 -18.23 25.16
N LEU A 134 53.81 -19.19 26.09
CA LEU A 134 54.52 -19.03 27.36
C LEU A 134 56.03 -19.28 27.26
N GLU A 135 56.50 -19.98 26.22
CA GLU A 135 57.91 -20.33 26.04
C GLU A 135 58.77 -19.11 25.65
N THR A 136 59.85 -18.91 26.40
CA THR A 136 60.78 -17.78 26.21
C THR A 136 62.04 -18.20 25.48
N ASP A 137 62.40 -19.48 25.52
CA ASP A 137 63.51 -20.03 24.74
C ASP A 137 63.11 -20.12 23.26
N MET A 138 63.70 -19.25 22.43
CA MET A 138 63.32 -19.13 21.02
C MET A 138 63.45 -20.45 20.24
N PRO A 139 64.54 -21.25 20.37
CA PRO A 139 64.62 -22.54 19.71
C PRO A 139 63.51 -23.52 20.09
N ARG A 140 63.21 -23.65 21.39
CA ARG A 140 62.08 -24.48 21.86
C ARG A 140 60.74 -23.96 21.38
N ARG A 141 60.55 -22.63 21.39
CA ARG A 141 59.33 -22.00 20.91
C ARG A 141 59.09 -22.31 19.43
N HIS A 142 60.12 -22.26 18.59
CA HIS A 142 60.01 -22.66 17.18
C HIS A 142 59.70 -24.15 17.04
N ALA A 143 60.41 -25.01 17.77
CA ALA A 143 60.18 -26.45 17.73
C ALA A 143 58.73 -26.84 18.12
N LEU A 144 58.15 -26.18 19.13
CA LEU A 144 56.75 -26.37 19.52
C LEU A 144 55.78 -25.96 18.41
N LEU A 145 56.05 -24.84 17.73
CA LEU A 145 55.21 -24.39 16.63
C LEU A 145 55.32 -25.32 15.41
N ASP A 146 56.52 -25.80 15.10
CA ASP A 146 56.77 -26.75 14.01
C ASP A 146 56.03 -28.08 14.27
N GLU A 147 56.05 -28.58 15.51
CA GLU A 147 55.32 -29.79 15.91
C GLU A 147 53.80 -29.61 15.75
N LEU A 148 53.27 -28.47 16.19
CA LEU A 148 51.86 -28.12 16.01
C LEU A 148 51.50 -28.01 14.52
N ALA A 149 52.31 -27.31 13.72
CA ALA A 149 52.03 -27.10 12.31
C ALA A 149 52.14 -28.38 11.46
N ALA A 150 53.02 -29.30 11.85
CA ALA A 150 53.18 -30.62 11.22
C ALA A 150 52.04 -31.60 11.56
N THR A 151 51.27 -31.32 12.62
CA THR A 151 50.13 -32.16 13.01
C THR A 151 49.00 -32.02 11.99
N GLU A 152 48.45 -33.16 11.55
CA GLU A 152 47.29 -33.16 10.67
C GLU A 152 45.99 -33.02 11.48
N TYR A 153 45.28 -31.92 11.28
CA TYR A 153 44.06 -31.62 12.02
C TYR A 153 42.81 -32.14 11.32
N ALA A 154 41.91 -32.74 12.09
CA ALA A 154 40.59 -33.14 11.60
C ALA A 154 39.57 -31.99 11.66
N LYS A 155 39.80 -31.00 12.52
CA LYS A 155 38.87 -29.89 12.76
C LYS A 155 39.42 -28.59 12.17
N THR A 156 38.56 -27.86 11.47
CA THR A 156 38.90 -26.55 10.89
C THR A 156 39.31 -25.56 11.97
N GLU A 157 38.61 -25.54 13.10
CA GLU A 157 38.89 -24.62 14.21
C GLU A 157 40.26 -24.84 14.87
N ASP A 158 40.74 -26.08 14.95
CA ASP A 158 42.05 -26.40 15.52
C ASP A 158 43.18 -25.92 14.59
N ALA A 159 43.05 -26.17 13.28
CA ALA A 159 44.01 -25.70 12.29
C ALA A 159 44.07 -24.17 12.21
N LEU A 160 42.92 -23.48 12.28
CA LEU A 160 42.87 -22.01 12.30
C LEU A 160 43.42 -21.44 13.61
N PHE A 161 43.24 -22.13 14.74
CA PHE A 161 43.86 -21.73 16.00
C PHE A 161 45.39 -21.81 15.90
N VAL A 162 45.95 -22.89 15.35
CA VAL A 162 47.40 -23.04 15.14
C VAL A 162 47.93 -22.00 14.16
N LEU A 163 47.20 -21.72 13.08
CA LEU A 163 47.52 -20.62 12.16
C LEU A 163 47.61 -19.26 12.89
N SER A 164 46.81 -19.05 13.94
CA SER A 164 46.85 -17.82 14.74
C SER A 164 48.05 -17.67 15.67
N LEU A 165 48.88 -18.71 15.80
CA LEU A 165 50.10 -18.70 16.62
C LEU A 165 51.33 -18.17 15.88
N PHE A 166 51.29 -18.13 14.54
CA PHE A 166 52.39 -17.65 13.73
C PHE A 166 52.55 -16.13 13.84
N ASP A 167 53.75 -15.69 14.23
CA ASP A 167 54.13 -14.28 14.21
C ASP A 167 54.35 -13.80 12.76
N ASP A 168 54.90 -14.67 11.89
CA ASP A 168 55.03 -14.45 10.45
C ASP A 168 53.84 -15.08 9.70
N GLN A 169 52.96 -14.23 9.18
CA GLN A 169 51.75 -14.64 8.46
C GLN A 169 52.05 -15.29 7.11
N GLU A 170 53.12 -14.90 6.41
CA GLU A 170 53.46 -15.53 5.13
C GLU A 170 53.90 -16.98 5.38
N GLU A 171 54.75 -17.17 6.37
CA GLU A 171 55.21 -18.49 6.78
C GLU A 171 54.06 -19.36 7.28
N GLY A 172 53.23 -18.83 8.17
CA GLY A 172 52.08 -19.55 8.71
C GLY A 172 51.12 -19.99 7.63
N TYR A 173 50.81 -19.10 6.66
CA TYR A 173 49.95 -19.45 5.54
C TYR A 173 50.57 -20.54 4.68
N ARG A 174 51.85 -20.41 4.33
CA ARG A 174 52.59 -21.38 3.50
C ARG A 174 52.60 -22.76 4.15
N THR A 175 52.90 -22.83 5.45
CA THR A 175 53.02 -24.09 6.19
C THR A 175 51.67 -24.78 6.38
N MET A 176 50.61 -24.00 6.68
CA MET A 176 49.27 -24.55 6.90
C MET A 176 48.44 -24.69 5.62
N HIS A 177 48.96 -24.26 4.47
CA HIS A 177 48.21 -24.10 3.20
C HIS A 177 47.42 -25.34 2.79
N SER A 178 48.06 -26.51 2.80
CA SER A 178 47.44 -27.78 2.41
C SER A 178 46.27 -28.16 3.32
N GLN A 179 46.41 -27.94 4.63
CA GLN A 179 45.36 -28.18 5.61
C GLN A 179 44.19 -27.19 5.43
N LEU A 180 44.49 -25.91 5.16
CA LEU A 180 43.46 -24.90 4.92
C LEU A 180 42.62 -25.21 3.67
N LEU A 181 43.24 -25.72 2.59
CA LEU A 181 42.51 -26.13 1.38
C LEU A 181 41.51 -27.25 1.67
N ARG A 182 41.88 -28.20 2.53
CA ARG A 182 41.04 -29.33 2.92
C ARG A 182 39.92 -28.89 3.87
N LEU A 183 40.30 -28.18 4.94
CA LEU A 183 39.45 -27.84 6.09
C LEU A 183 38.57 -26.59 5.88
N LEU A 184 38.83 -25.76 4.87
CA LEU A 184 37.88 -24.74 4.39
C LEU A 184 37.28 -25.13 3.03
N GLY A 185 37.56 -26.36 2.58
CA GLY A 185 36.90 -27.00 1.45
C GLY A 185 35.85 -27.99 1.94
N LYS A 186 35.93 -29.22 1.44
CA LYS A 186 34.94 -30.27 1.65
C LYS A 186 34.96 -30.89 3.04
N GLU A 187 36.06 -30.78 3.76
CA GLU A 187 36.23 -31.38 5.10
C GLU A 187 36.03 -30.36 6.22
N ARG A 188 35.34 -29.27 5.90
CA ARG A 188 35.04 -28.21 6.89
C ARG A 188 34.16 -28.74 8.01
N THR A 189 34.55 -28.44 9.25
CA THR A 189 33.80 -28.79 10.47
C THR A 189 33.04 -27.63 11.09
N LEU A 190 33.34 -26.39 10.70
CA LEU A 190 32.67 -25.19 11.21
C LEU A 190 31.61 -24.64 10.25
N SER A 191 30.49 -24.18 10.83
CA SER A 191 29.46 -23.42 10.12
C SER A 191 29.86 -21.95 10.03
N LEU A 192 29.88 -21.36 8.83
CA LEU A 192 30.28 -19.95 8.69
C LEU A 192 29.35 -18.95 9.39
N PRO A 193 28.00 -19.06 9.34
CA PRO A 193 27.12 -18.14 10.05
C PRO A 193 27.37 -18.05 11.55
N GLU A 194 27.63 -19.19 12.20
CA GLU A 194 27.89 -19.28 13.65
C GLU A 194 29.35 -19.01 14.04
N ASN A 195 30.21 -18.78 13.04
CA ASN A 195 31.65 -18.57 13.22
C ASN A 195 32.16 -17.46 12.30
N CYS A 196 31.30 -16.50 11.94
CA CYS A 196 31.61 -15.50 10.94
C CYS A 196 32.79 -14.60 11.37
N GLY A 197 33.00 -14.44 12.69
CA GLY A 197 34.14 -13.71 13.25
C GLY A 197 35.47 -14.40 12.99
N VAL A 198 35.48 -15.73 12.90
CA VAL A 198 36.67 -16.52 12.53
C VAL A 198 37.04 -16.25 11.07
N LEU A 199 36.05 -16.21 10.17
CA LEU A 199 36.25 -15.86 8.77
C LEU A 199 36.73 -14.39 8.63
N GLU A 200 36.14 -13.48 9.40
CA GLU A 200 36.56 -12.07 9.47
C GLU A 200 38.04 -11.96 9.86
N TRP A 201 38.48 -12.65 10.91
CA TRP A 201 39.89 -12.70 11.30
C TRP A 201 40.78 -13.26 10.18
N LEU A 202 40.40 -14.40 9.59
CA LEU A 202 41.18 -15.02 8.51
C LEU A 202 41.35 -14.05 7.33
N VAL A 203 40.30 -13.34 6.94
CA VAL A 203 40.37 -12.39 5.82
C VAL A 203 41.15 -11.13 6.20
N GLN A 204 41.04 -10.63 7.42
CA GLN A 204 41.81 -9.46 7.86
C GLN A 204 43.32 -9.71 7.79
N HIS A 205 43.77 -10.87 8.28
CA HIS A 205 45.20 -11.17 8.40
C HIS A 205 45.79 -11.90 7.18
N TYR A 206 45.03 -12.79 6.55
CA TYR A 206 45.57 -13.70 5.53
C TYR A 206 45.10 -13.44 4.10
N ALA A 207 44.23 -12.46 3.85
CA ALA A 207 43.75 -12.18 2.49
C ALA A 207 44.87 -11.88 1.45
N PRO A 208 45.96 -11.15 1.76
CA PRO A 208 47.05 -10.93 0.80
C PRO A 208 47.69 -12.24 0.33
N TYR A 209 47.96 -13.15 1.25
CA TYR A 209 48.57 -14.46 0.96
C TYR A 209 47.59 -15.40 0.27
N ILE A 210 46.32 -15.44 0.69
CA ILE A 210 45.28 -16.20 -0.01
C ILE A 210 45.16 -15.75 -1.48
N LYS A 211 45.30 -14.44 -1.75
CA LYS A 211 45.19 -13.88 -3.10
C LYS A 211 46.44 -14.11 -3.96
N SER A 212 47.61 -14.32 -3.36
CA SER A 212 48.85 -14.56 -4.11
C SER A 212 48.87 -15.96 -4.75
N TYR A 213 48.20 -16.94 -4.14
CA TYR A 213 48.05 -18.30 -4.67
C TYR A 213 46.93 -18.37 -5.72
N ARG A 214 47.29 -18.58 -6.99
CA ARG A 214 46.36 -18.55 -8.14
C ARG A 214 45.96 -19.92 -8.66
N GLY A 215 46.32 -21.00 -7.96
CA GLY A 215 45.96 -22.36 -8.31
C GLY A 215 44.46 -22.58 -8.37
N LYS A 216 44.05 -23.66 -9.05
CA LYS A 216 42.64 -24.05 -9.14
C LYS A 216 42.09 -24.50 -7.79
N SER A 217 42.92 -25.18 -6.97
CA SER A 217 42.61 -25.58 -5.60
C SER A 217 42.31 -24.39 -4.68
N ASP A 218 43.01 -23.26 -4.88
CA ASP A 218 42.88 -22.05 -4.05
C ASP A 218 41.61 -21.25 -4.33
N LEU A 219 40.81 -21.66 -5.31
CA LEU A 219 39.66 -20.90 -5.75
C LEU A 219 38.62 -20.74 -4.64
N VAL A 220 38.44 -21.76 -3.79
CA VAL A 220 37.53 -21.71 -2.64
C VAL A 220 37.98 -20.65 -1.65
N LEU A 221 39.24 -20.72 -1.17
CA LEU A 221 39.81 -19.76 -0.23
C LEU A 221 39.74 -18.33 -0.76
N ARG A 222 40.10 -18.11 -2.03
CA ARG A 222 39.99 -16.78 -2.66
C ARG A 222 38.54 -16.30 -2.71
N THR A 223 37.59 -17.21 -2.94
CA THR A 223 36.17 -16.88 -2.96
C THR A 223 35.65 -16.50 -1.57
N LEU A 224 36.11 -17.18 -0.51
CA LEU A 224 35.79 -16.81 0.87
C LEU A 224 36.18 -15.36 1.19
N THR A 225 37.30 -14.86 0.67
CA THR A 225 37.72 -13.45 0.89
C THR A 225 36.77 -12.41 0.28
N LYS A 226 35.89 -12.82 -0.64
CA LYS A 226 34.96 -11.93 -1.34
C LYS A 226 33.67 -11.67 -0.56
N PHE A 227 33.34 -12.47 0.45
CA PHE A 227 32.10 -12.33 1.25
C PHE A 227 31.88 -10.91 1.79
N PHE A 228 32.95 -10.21 2.13
CA PHE A 228 32.90 -8.86 2.69
C PHE A 228 32.75 -7.76 1.64
N ARG A 229 32.94 -8.05 0.35
CA ARG A 229 33.15 -7.05 -0.70
C ARG A 229 32.16 -7.17 -1.87
N MET A 230 31.38 -8.24 -1.93
CA MET A 230 30.39 -8.45 -2.99
C MET A 230 29.10 -9.12 -2.50
N ASN A 231 28.05 -8.98 -3.30
CA ASN A 231 26.82 -9.74 -3.14
C ASN A 231 26.99 -11.13 -3.79
N MET A 232 26.89 -12.18 -2.98
CA MET A 232 26.96 -13.59 -3.38
C MET A 232 25.60 -14.05 -3.91
N LYS A 233 25.31 -13.72 -5.17
CA LYS A 233 24.03 -14.11 -5.79
C LYS A 233 23.99 -15.61 -6.11
N PRO A 234 22.84 -16.29 -5.99
CA PRO A 234 22.71 -17.71 -6.33
C PRO A 234 23.16 -18.09 -7.76
N ASP A 235 23.02 -17.18 -8.72
CA ASP A 235 23.43 -17.36 -10.12
C ASP A 235 24.89 -16.97 -10.41
N SER A 236 25.63 -16.51 -9.38
CA SER A 236 27.01 -16.09 -9.54
C SER A 236 27.99 -17.26 -9.54
N ARG A 237 29.11 -17.07 -10.24
CA ARG A 237 30.21 -18.04 -10.27
C ARG A 237 30.74 -18.33 -8.87
N GLU A 238 30.88 -17.31 -8.04
CA GLU A 238 31.35 -17.41 -6.65
C GLU A 238 30.45 -18.30 -5.81
N PHE A 239 29.14 -18.19 -5.97
CA PHE A 239 28.17 -19.04 -5.29
C PHE A 239 28.35 -20.50 -5.70
N SER A 240 28.47 -20.78 -7.01
CA SER A 240 28.71 -22.13 -7.51
C SER A 240 30.01 -22.75 -6.99
N ILE A 241 31.08 -21.96 -6.89
CA ILE A 241 32.37 -22.42 -6.34
C ILE A 241 32.22 -22.88 -4.89
N LEU A 242 31.47 -22.15 -4.07
CA LEU A 242 31.25 -22.50 -2.67
C LEU A 242 30.30 -23.70 -2.55
N THR A 243 29.24 -23.78 -3.34
CA THR A 243 28.36 -24.96 -3.31
C THR A 243 29.09 -26.23 -3.72
N ASP A 244 29.97 -26.18 -4.72
CA ASP A 244 30.82 -27.32 -5.12
C ASP A 244 31.82 -27.75 -4.01
N ALA A 245 32.15 -26.83 -3.12
CA ALA A 245 32.98 -27.06 -1.94
C ALA A 245 32.17 -27.51 -0.70
N GLY A 246 30.86 -27.70 -0.81
CA GLY A 246 30.00 -28.19 0.27
C GLY A 246 29.43 -27.11 1.19
N TYR A 247 29.41 -25.85 0.76
CA TYR A 247 28.65 -24.80 1.45
C TYR A 247 27.20 -24.83 0.97
N SER A 248 26.22 -24.85 1.90
CA SER A 248 24.82 -24.77 1.49
C SER A 248 24.50 -23.37 0.97
N GLY A 249 23.50 -23.25 0.10
CA GLY A 249 23.06 -21.94 -0.38
C GLY A 249 22.63 -21.02 0.77
N GLU A 250 22.05 -21.59 1.81
CA GLU A 250 21.65 -20.88 3.02
C GLU A 250 22.83 -20.36 3.82
N GLU A 251 23.85 -21.21 4.00
CA GLU A 251 25.10 -20.84 4.66
C GLU A 251 25.74 -19.65 3.94
N ILE A 252 25.79 -19.67 2.61
CA ILE A 252 26.37 -18.59 1.81
C ILE A 252 25.57 -17.29 1.98
N ILE A 253 24.25 -17.31 1.79
CA ILE A 253 23.42 -16.09 1.84
C ILE A 253 23.48 -15.47 3.25
N LEU A 254 23.32 -16.29 4.29
CA LEU A 254 23.35 -15.82 5.68
C LEU A 254 24.73 -15.27 6.05
N THR A 255 25.82 -15.97 5.70
CA THR A 255 27.18 -15.44 5.92
C THR A 255 27.40 -14.13 5.17
N ASN A 256 26.95 -14.00 3.92
CA ASN A 256 27.09 -12.74 3.18
C ASN A 256 26.37 -11.58 3.87
N SER A 257 25.19 -11.83 4.44
CA SER A 257 24.45 -10.86 5.27
C SER A 257 25.20 -10.48 6.54
N LEU A 258 25.78 -11.45 7.24
CA LEU A 258 26.54 -11.21 8.48
C LEU A 258 27.85 -10.44 8.21
N CYS A 259 28.54 -10.73 7.10
CA CYS A 259 29.80 -10.08 6.72
C CYS A 259 29.66 -8.56 6.44
N VAL A 260 28.47 -8.05 6.15
CA VAL A 260 28.22 -6.59 6.05
C VAL A 260 28.53 -5.87 7.38
N TRP A 261 28.43 -6.60 8.50
CA TRP A 261 28.57 -6.09 9.87
C TRP A 261 29.91 -6.46 10.52
N ALA A 262 30.90 -6.88 9.73
CA ALA A 262 32.22 -7.29 10.20
C ALA A 262 33.16 -6.09 10.37
N ASP A 263 33.35 -5.62 11.61
CA ASP A 263 34.01 -4.34 11.90
C ASP A 263 35.52 -4.32 11.61
N ARG A 264 36.21 -5.47 11.66
CA ARG A 264 37.64 -5.62 11.39
C ARG A 264 38.01 -5.45 9.91
N ILE A 265 37.06 -5.47 8.99
CA ILE A 265 37.33 -5.30 7.54
C ILE A 265 37.04 -3.85 7.13
N PRO A 266 38.07 -3.02 6.85
CA PRO A 266 37.89 -1.60 6.57
C PRO A 266 37.16 -1.33 5.24
N ASP A 267 37.42 -2.15 4.22
CA ASP A 267 36.89 -2.00 2.86
C ASP A 267 35.67 -2.89 2.58
N ARG A 268 34.93 -3.27 3.63
CA ARG A 268 33.71 -4.07 3.49
C ARG A 268 32.59 -3.30 2.81
N ILE A 269 31.57 -4.03 2.37
CA ILE A 269 30.32 -3.46 1.87
C ILE A 269 29.75 -2.49 2.90
N SER A 270 29.53 -1.25 2.48
CA SER A 270 28.85 -0.27 3.31
C SER A 270 27.42 -0.73 3.59
N TRP A 271 27.03 -0.78 4.86
CA TRP A 271 25.70 -1.19 5.30
C TRP A 271 24.57 -0.32 4.76
N ASN A 272 24.85 0.93 4.36
CA ASN A 272 23.88 1.86 3.75
C ASN A 272 23.93 1.91 2.22
N GLY A 273 24.70 1.01 1.57
CA GLY A 273 24.80 0.96 0.12
C GLY A 273 23.77 0.03 -0.51
N THR A 274 23.51 0.21 -1.82
CA THR A 274 22.61 -0.64 -2.62
C THR A 274 22.94 -2.13 -2.52
N THR A 275 24.23 -2.48 -2.41
CA THR A 275 24.67 -3.88 -2.28
C THR A 275 24.20 -4.48 -0.96
N ALA A 276 24.29 -3.74 0.15
CA ALA A 276 23.81 -4.21 1.45
C ALA A 276 22.29 -4.39 1.47
N GLU A 277 21.54 -3.44 0.90
CA GLU A 277 20.07 -3.55 0.79
C GLU A 277 19.65 -4.82 0.01
N LYS A 278 20.36 -5.13 -1.09
CA LYS A 278 20.14 -6.37 -1.88
C LYS A 278 20.46 -7.62 -1.07
N ILE A 279 21.57 -7.64 -0.34
CA ILE A 279 21.98 -8.78 0.50
C ILE A 279 20.95 -9.01 1.61
N ALA A 280 20.54 -7.96 2.32
CA ALA A 280 19.54 -8.04 3.39
C ALA A 280 18.21 -8.60 2.86
N SER A 281 17.80 -8.16 1.67
CA SER A 281 16.57 -8.64 1.04
C SER A 281 16.63 -10.12 0.66
N ALA A 282 17.72 -10.55 0.01
CA ALA A 282 17.94 -11.96 -0.31
C ALA A 282 17.99 -12.84 0.94
N CYS A 283 18.62 -12.35 2.01
CA CYS A 283 18.69 -13.03 3.30
C CYS A 283 17.31 -13.19 3.95
N CYS A 284 16.54 -12.10 4.09
CA CYS A 284 15.21 -12.16 4.70
C CYS A 284 14.24 -13.00 3.87
N GLN A 285 14.28 -12.89 2.54
CA GLN A 285 13.46 -13.71 1.65
C GLN A 285 13.75 -15.20 1.81
N MET A 286 15.04 -15.58 1.79
CA MET A 286 15.44 -16.96 1.99
C MET A 286 15.02 -17.49 3.36
N LEU A 287 15.30 -16.75 4.44
CA LEU A 287 14.99 -17.18 5.80
C LEU A 287 13.48 -17.32 6.04
N LEU A 288 12.67 -16.36 5.60
CA LEU A 288 11.22 -16.39 5.84
C LEU A 288 10.46 -17.41 4.97
N ASN A 289 11.11 -17.96 3.94
CA ASN A 289 10.55 -19.02 3.10
C ASN A 289 11.01 -20.43 3.51
N GLN A 290 11.74 -20.55 4.63
CA GLN A 290 12.16 -21.83 5.19
C GLN A 290 10.96 -22.69 5.59
N PRO A 291 10.93 -23.99 5.23
CA PRO A 291 9.81 -24.87 5.55
C PRO A 291 9.75 -25.25 7.03
N ASP A 292 10.90 -25.37 7.69
CA ASP A 292 11.00 -25.87 9.07
C ASP A 292 10.96 -24.75 10.12
N GLY A 293 10.81 -23.50 9.66
CA GLY A 293 10.89 -22.30 10.50
C GLY A 293 12.32 -21.95 10.90
N LEU A 294 12.46 -20.92 11.73
CA LEU A 294 13.75 -20.36 12.14
C LEU A 294 14.00 -20.55 13.63
N SER A 295 15.28 -20.56 14.03
CA SER A 295 15.65 -20.42 15.44
C SER A 295 15.32 -19.02 15.95
N GLU A 296 15.20 -18.87 17.27
CA GLU A 296 14.91 -17.58 17.91
C GLU A 296 15.95 -16.51 17.53
N GLY A 297 17.24 -16.86 17.51
CA GLY A 297 18.31 -15.96 17.09
C GLY A 297 18.19 -15.49 15.64
N LEU A 298 17.71 -16.35 14.74
CA LEU A 298 17.47 -15.98 13.33
C LEU A 298 16.23 -15.09 13.19
N TYR A 299 15.15 -15.36 13.93
CA TYR A 299 14.00 -14.44 13.97
C TYR A 299 14.39 -13.06 14.53
N ALA A 300 15.20 -13.03 15.60
CA ALA A 300 15.73 -11.79 16.15
C ALA A 300 16.57 -11.03 15.12
N TYR A 301 17.44 -11.73 14.39
CA TYR A 301 18.25 -11.13 13.32
C TYR A 301 17.40 -10.56 12.18
N VAL A 302 16.39 -11.31 11.71
CA VAL A 302 15.47 -10.84 10.66
C VAL A 302 14.67 -9.62 11.14
N GLY A 303 14.17 -9.66 12.38
CA GLY A 303 13.49 -8.51 13.00
C GLY A 303 14.38 -7.28 13.10
N TRP A 304 15.65 -7.47 13.49
CA TRP A 304 16.64 -6.41 13.51
C TRP A 304 16.92 -5.85 12.11
N LEU A 305 17.01 -6.69 11.07
CA LEU A 305 17.15 -6.23 9.68
C LEU A 305 15.95 -5.39 9.22
N PHE A 306 14.72 -5.77 9.59
CA PHE A 306 13.53 -4.95 9.31
C PHE A 306 13.58 -3.59 10.00
N GLY A 307 14.01 -3.52 11.25
CA GLY A 307 14.20 -2.25 11.94
C GLY A 307 15.32 -1.43 11.31
N ARG A 308 16.44 -2.07 10.95
CA ARG A 308 17.61 -1.41 10.34
C ARG A 308 17.31 -0.83 8.97
N TYR A 309 16.48 -1.53 8.20
CA TYR A 309 16.07 -1.16 6.85
C TYR A 309 14.58 -0.81 6.76
N GLU A 310 14.04 -0.17 7.81
CA GLU A 310 12.71 0.45 7.79
C GLU A 310 12.63 1.53 6.69
N ARG A 311 13.79 2.13 6.36
CA ARG A 311 13.98 2.98 5.21
C ARG A 311 15.30 2.65 4.52
N PHE A 312 15.23 2.32 3.23
CA PHE A 312 16.42 2.19 2.40
C PHE A 312 17.04 3.56 2.12
N ALA A 313 18.37 3.60 2.12
CA ALA A 313 19.15 4.81 1.88
C ALA A 313 19.22 5.12 0.38
N VAL A 314 19.37 4.08 -0.46
CA VAL A 314 19.50 4.23 -1.92
C VAL A 314 18.24 3.79 -2.66
N GLN A 315 17.38 2.97 -2.05
CA GLN A 315 16.15 2.44 -2.64
C GLN A 315 16.42 1.55 -3.85
N TYR A 316 17.16 0.44 -3.64
CA TYR A 316 17.42 -0.48 -4.74
C TYR A 316 16.12 -0.95 -5.41
N ASN A 317 16.11 -0.99 -6.75
CA ASN A 317 14.94 -1.26 -7.59
C ASN A 317 13.72 -0.36 -7.30
N GLY A 318 13.93 0.82 -6.72
CA GLY A 318 12.87 1.78 -6.38
C GLY A 318 12.07 1.41 -5.12
N TYR A 319 12.47 0.38 -4.38
CA TYR A 319 11.78 0.01 -3.15
C TYR A 319 12.14 0.96 -2.00
N PRO A 320 11.17 1.46 -1.23
CA PRO A 320 11.45 2.41 -0.15
C PRO A 320 12.04 1.74 1.11
N ASN A 321 11.82 0.45 1.31
CA ASN A 321 12.22 -0.30 2.50
C ASN A 321 12.28 -1.82 2.23
N LEU A 322 12.77 -2.57 3.23
CA LEU A 322 12.96 -4.01 3.14
C LEU A 322 11.66 -4.79 2.90
N TRP A 323 10.57 -4.42 3.58
CA TRP A 323 9.28 -5.09 3.44
C TRP A 323 8.74 -5.02 2.01
N GLU A 324 8.72 -3.81 1.44
CA GLU A 324 8.24 -3.59 0.08
C GLU A 324 9.06 -4.36 -0.97
N ALA A 325 10.34 -4.57 -0.68
CA ALA A 325 11.26 -5.23 -1.59
C ALA A 325 11.07 -6.75 -1.65
N ILE A 326 10.68 -7.39 -0.54
CA ILE A 326 10.57 -8.86 -0.47
C ILE A 326 9.13 -9.38 -0.50
N LYS A 327 8.12 -8.58 -0.12
CA LYS A 327 6.74 -9.08 0.13
C LYS A 327 6.10 -9.84 -1.03
N LYS A 328 6.51 -9.59 -2.27
CA LYS A 328 5.95 -10.29 -3.45
C LYS A 328 6.54 -11.69 -3.65
N GLU A 329 7.73 -11.94 -3.10
CA GLU A 329 8.49 -13.18 -3.26
C GLU A 329 8.45 -14.05 -1.98
N LEU A 330 7.78 -13.56 -0.93
CA LEU A 330 7.54 -14.32 0.29
C LEU A 330 6.43 -15.34 0.07
N ILE A 331 6.70 -16.57 0.49
CA ILE A 331 5.80 -17.72 0.51
C ILE A 331 6.08 -18.47 1.83
N PRO A 332 5.80 -17.85 3.00
CA PRO A 332 6.05 -18.50 4.28
C PRO A 332 5.18 -19.76 4.36
N SER A 333 5.77 -20.90 4.67
CA SER A 333 5.06 -22.17 4.85
C SER A 333 5.12 -22.66 6.30
N ALA A 334 6.16 -22.31 7.05
CA ALA A 334 6.32 -22.66 8.45
C ALA A 334 5.30 -21.91 9.35
N PRO A 335 4.50 -22.60 10.17
CA PRO A 335 3.53 -21.96 11.07
C PRO A 335 4.16 -20.93 12.02
N GLN A 336 5.35 -21.25 12.57
CA GLN A 336 6.09 -20.37 13.48
C GLN A 336 6.51 -19.08 12.78
N THR A 337 6.87 -19.14 11.50
CA THR A 337 7.24 -17.95 10.71
C THR A 337 6.04 -17.07 10.48
N MET A 338 4.88 -17.65 10.16
CA MET A 338 3.63 -16.89 10.03
C MET A 338 3.26 -16.19 11.35
N ILE A 339 3.33 -16.91 12.48
CA ILE A 339 3.07 -16.33 13.82
C ILE A 339 4.02 -15.17 14.10
N TRP A 340 5.31 -15.36 13.84
CA TRP A 340 6.31 -14.31 14.03
C TRP A 340 6.03 -13.09 13.14
N MET A 341 5.70 -13.29 11.85
CA MET A 341 5.37 -12.18 10.95
C MET A 341 4.11 -11.42 11.40
N LEU A 342 3.07 -12.13 11.85
CA LEU A 342 1.85 -11.51 12.37
C LEU A 342 2.11 -10.69 13.64
N LYS A 343 2.93 -11.21 14.56
CA LYS A 343 3.24 -10.54 15.85
C LYS A 343 4.25 -9.40 15.70
N THR A 344 5.26 -9.56 14.84
CA THR A 344 6.42 -8.65 14.77
C THR A 344 6.36 -7.70 13.59
N VAL A 345 6.05 -8.20 12.38
CA VAL A 345 6.03 -7.36 11.17
C VAL A 345 4.76 -6.52 11.11
N LYS A 346 3.61 -7.07 11.52
CA LYS A 346 2.31 -6.37 11.60
C LYS A 346 1.93 -5.63 10.31
N LYS A 347 2.21 -6.25 9.16
CA LYS A 347 1.81 -5.75 7.84
C LYS A 347 0.80 -6.70 7.22
N GLU A 348 -0.11 -6.14 6.42
CA GLU A 348 -1.02 -6.94 5.61
C GLU A 348 -0.23 -7.81 4.65
N PHE A 349 -0.53 -9.12 4.67
CA PHE A 349 0.13 -10.10 3.83
C PHE A 349 -0.85 -11.25 3.50
N PRO A 350 -0.93 -11.69 2.24
CA PRO A 350 -1.84 -12.74 1.82
C PRO A 350 -1.29 -14.13 2.17
N TYR A 351 -1.36 -14.51 3.45
CA TYR A 351 -0.94 -15.85 3.90
C TYR A 351 -1.74 -16.95 3.18
N ARG A 352 -1.05 -18.04 2.84
CA ARG A 352 -1.62 -19.21 2.17
C ARG A 352 -1.20 -20.47 2.90
N PHE A 353 -2.17 -21.21 3.41
CA PHE A 353 -1.96 -22.48 4.09
C PHE A 353 -3.23 -23.33 4.06
N ASP A 354 -3.10 -24.62 4.33
CA ASP A 354 -4.25 -25.50 4.49
C ASP A 354 -4.74 -25.49 5.93
N ALA A 355 -5.92 -24.90 6.18
CA ALA A 355 -6.50 -24.85 7.52
C ALA A 355 -6.95 -26.23 8.07
N PHE A 356 -6.95 -27.27 7.23
CA PHE A 356 -7.23 -28.64 7.63
C PHE A 356 -5.96 -29.45 7.90
N ASP A 357 -4.78 -28.91 7.61
CA ASP A 357 -3.52 -29.55 7.94
C ASP A 357 -3.17 -29.25 9.42
N PRO A 358 -3.04 -30.28 10.29
CA PRO A 358 -2.79 -30.11 11.71
C PRO A 358 -1.55 -29.29 12.07
N GLN A 359 -0.57 -29.17 11.17
CA GLN A 359 0.62 -28.35 11.44
C GLN A 359 0.26 -26.87 11.68
N TYR A 360 -0.84 -26.37 11.10
CA TYR A 360 -1.29 -24.99 11.22
C TYR A 360 -2.23 -24.74 12.41
N ASP A 361 -2.57 -25.77 13.20
CA ASP A 361 -3.49 -25.63 14.34
C ASP A 361 -2.92 -24.72 15.42
N ILE A 362 -1.59 -24.60 15.48
CA ILE A 362 -0.90 -23.65 16.35
C ILE A 362 -1.27 -22.19 16.05
N LEU A 363 -1.65 -21.85 14.81
CA LEU A 363 -2.08 -20.50 14.45
C LEU A 363 -3.32 -20.09 15.25
N ALA A 364 -4.29 -21.00 15.43
CA ALA A 364 -5.51 -20.71 16.19
C ALA A 364 -5.24 -20.44 17.68
N LYS A 365 -4.13 -20.98 18.22
CA LYS A 365 -3.75 -20.85 19.63
C LYS A 365 -2.89 -19.61 19.89
N GLU A 366 -1.98 -19.31 18.98
CA GLU A 366 -0.93 -18.31 19.17
C GLU A 366 -1.28 -16.93 18.60
N VAL A 367 -2.21 -16.87 17.64
CA VAL A 367 -2.64 -15.63 16.97
C VAL A 367 -3.90 -15.09 17.67
N PRO A 368 -4.04 -13.77 17.89
CA PRO A 368 -5.26 -13.19 18.42
C PRO A 368 -6.49 -13.62 17.61
N GLN A 369 -7.61 -13.89 18.29
CA GLN A 369 -8.79 -14.51 17.68
C GLN A 369 -9.30 -13.75 16.44
N GLY A 370 -9.33 -12.41 16.47
CA GLY A 370 -9.76 -11.59 15.33
C GLY A 370 -8.81 -11.68 14.12
N ASP A 371 -7.50 -11.71 14.36
CA ASP A 371 -6.49 -11.88 13.31
C ASP A 371 -6.57 -13.29 12.71
N TYR A 372 -6.75 -14.31 13.56
CA TYR A 372 -6.94 -15.69 13.12
C TYR A 372 -8.23 -15.84 12.31
N TRP A 373 -9.32 -15.17 12.70
CA TRP A 373 -10.57 -15.17 11.94
C TRP A 373 -10.36 -14.66 10.51
N GLU A 374 -9.62 -13.57 10.31
CA GLU A 374 -9.29 -13.05 8.97
C GLU A 374 -8.42 -14.04 8.18
N LEU A 375 -7.39 -14.63 8.80
CA LEU A 375 -6.53 -15.64 8.16
C LEU A 375 -7.30 -16.87 7.69
N PHE A 376 -8.16 -17.40 8.57
CA PHE A 376 -9.00 -18.56 8.30
C PHE A 376 -10.00 -18.26 7.19
N THR A 377 -10.63 -17.08 7.26
CA THR A 377 -11.59 -16.60 6.26
C THR A 377 -10.96 -16.46 4.88
N ASP A 378 -9.73 -15.96 4.80
CA ASP A 378 -8.99 -15.88 3.54
C ASP A 378 -8.78 -17.26 2.90
N GLN A 379 -8.45 -18.30 3.70
CA GLN A 379 -8.30 -19.66 3.17
C GLN A 379 -9.65 -20.21 2.70
N MET A 380 -10.70 -20.02 3.49
CA MET A 380 -12.06 -20.44 3.16
C MET A 380 -12.54 -19.82 1.84
N LEU A 381 -12.38 -18.51 1.67
CA LEU A 381 -12.76 -17.79 0.45
C LEU A 381 -11.94 -18.24 -0.77
N CYS A 382 -10.65 -18.55 -0.58
CA CYS A 382 -9.77 -19.04 -1.65
C CYS A 382 -10.03 -20.51 -2.04
N SER A 383 -10.70 -21.30 -1.20
CA SER A 383 -11.05 -22.69 -1.51
C SER A 383 -12.00 -22.83 -2.71
N CYS A 384 -12.65 -21.73 -3.12
CA CYS A 384 -13.62 -21.66 -4.23
C CYS A 384 -14.71 -22.75 -4.16
N GLY A 385 -15.07 -23.22 -2.95
CA GLY A 385 -16.11 -24.20 -2.74
C GLY A 385 -15.70 -25.66 -3.00
N LYS A 386 -14.40 -25.96 -3.09
CA LYS A 386 -13.89 -27.35 -3.13
C LYS A 386 -14.29 -28.13 -1.87
N THR A 387 -14.23 -27.47 -0.72
CA THR A 387 -14.62 -28.03 0.57
C THR A 387 -15.98 -27.47 0.98
N PRO A 388 -16.95 -28.29 1.43
CA PRO A 388 -18.24 -27.82 1.91
C PRO A 388 -18.10 -26.80 3.04
N ILE A 389 -18.90 -25.74 2.99
CA ILE A 389 -18.81 -24.63 3.96
C ILE A 389 -19.03 -25.10 5.41
N ILE A 390 -19.91 -26.10 5.61
CA ILE A 390 -20.19 -26.66 6.93
C ILE A 390 -18.95 -27.31 7.57
N GLN A 391 -18.04 -27.85 6.76
CA GLN A 391 -16.78 -28.40 7.25
C GLN A 391 -15.82 -27.30 7.70
N TRP A 392 -15.80 -26.15 7.00
CA TRP A 392 -15.04 -24.98 7.44
C TRP A 392 -15.56 -24.44 8.78
N LEU A 393 -16.88 -24.31 8.94
CA LEU A 393 -17.48 -23.84 10.19
C LEU A 393 -17.19 -24.80 11.36
N ALA A 394 -17.31 -26.11 11.12
CA ALA A 394 -16.95 -27.12 12.11
C ALA A 394 -15.46 -27.06 12.47
N ARG A 395 -14.58 -26.90 11.48
CA ARG A 395 -13.13 -26.78 11.69
C ARG A 395 -12.76 -25.54 12.50
N TYR A 396 -13.37 -24.39 12.20
CA TYR A 396 -13.14 -23.17 12.98
C TYR A 396 -13.53 -23.36 14.45
N ARG A 397 -14.70 -23.97 14.69
CA ARG A 397 -15.19 -24.27 16.05
C ARG A 397 -14.31 -25.28 16.78
N GLU A 398 -13.80 -26.29 16.08
CA GLU A 398 -12.85 -27.25 16.65
C GLU A 398 -11.56 -26.57 17.11
N LEU A 399 -11.02 -25.65 16.30
CA LEU A 399 -9.74 -24.99 16.56
C LEU A 399 -9.82 -23.88 17.62
N THR A 400 -10.92 -23.13 17.65
CA THR A 400 -11.05 -21.93 18.49
C THR A 400 -12.03 -22.09 19.66
N GLY A 401 -12.93 -23.09 19.60
CA GLY A 401 -14.05 -23.22 20.52
C GLY A 401 -15.21 -22.24 20.29
N ALA A 402 -15.05 -21.24 19.42
CA ALA A 402 -16.04 -20.20 19.14
C ALA A 402 -16.91 -20.52 17.92
N ASP A 403 -18.08 -19.89 17.83
CA ASP A 403 -18.85 -19.91 16.59
C ASP A 403 -18.22 -18.94 15.59
N TYR A 404 -18.05 -19.37 14.34
CA TYR A 404 -17.47 -18.52 13.30
C TYR A 404 -18.29 -17.23 13.07
N CYS A 405 -19.61 -17.30 13.23
CA CYS A 405 -20.50 -16.17 13.01
C CYS A 405 -20.34 -15.08 14.08
N ASP A 406 -19.79 -15.40 15.25
CA ASP A 406 -19.52 -14.40 16.30
C ASP A 406 -18.51 -13.34 15.81
N GLY A 407 -17.61 -13.70 14.88
CA GLY A 407 -16.66 -12.77 14.27
C GLY A 407 -17.31 -11.64 13.46
N PHE A 408 -18.59 -11.73 13.07
CA PHE A 408 -19.27 -10.63 12.36
C PHE A 408 -19.61 -9.43 13.26
N GLN A 409 -19.45 -9.56 14.57
CA GLN A 409 -19.63 -8.46 15.52
C GLN A 409 -18.51 -7.42 15.41
N GLU A 410 -17.33 -7.83 14.95
CA GLU A 410 -16.16 -6.96 14.74
C GLU A 410 -15.91 -6.70 13.26
N TRP A 411 -15.27 -5.56 12.98
CA TRP A 411 -14.89 -5.24 11.60
C TRP A 411 -13.68 -6.06 11.18
N HIS A 412 -13.84 -6.86 10.13
CA HIS A 412 -12.75 -7.53 9.44
C HIS A 412 -12.80 -7.18 7.95
N ARG A 413 -11.64 -7.23 7.28
CA ARG A 413 -11.52 -6.86 5.86
C ARG A 413 -12.32 -7.82 4.98
N SER A 414 -12.40 -9.09 5.34
CA SER A 414 -13.10 -10.11 4.58
C SER A 414 -14.56 -10.33 5.00
N SER A 415 -15.09 -9.57 5.97
CA SER A 415 -16.45 -9.76 6.50
C SER A 415 -17.54 -9.74 5.42
N ASP A 416 -17.54 -8.75 4.52
CA ASP A 416 -18.58 -8.64 3.48
C ASP A 416 -18.63 -9.87 2.57
N ARG A 417 -17.45 -10.36 2.17
CA ARG A 417 -17.32 -11.51 1.26
C ARG A 417 -17.70 -12.81 1.98
N ALA A 418 -17.28 -12.99 3.22
CA ALA A 418 -17.62 -14.14 4.04
C ALA A 418 -19.12 -14.20 4.34
N PHE A 419 -19.71 -13.07 4.72
CA PHE A 419 -21.13 -12.94 4.99
C PHE A 419 -21.97 -13.30 3.76
N ALA A 420 -21.63 -12.72 2.59
CA ALA A 420 -22.26 -13.04 1.32
C ALA A 420 -22.20 -14.54 0.99
N LEU A 421 -21.03 -15.17 1.15
CA LEU A 421 -20.85 -16.61 0.92
C LEU A 421 -21.75 -17.45 1.82
N LEU A 422 -21.79 -17.15 3.12
CA LEU A 422 -22.59 -17.91 4.09
C LEU A 422 -24.09 -17.74 3.87
N VAL A 423 -24.56 -16.56 3.45
CA VAL A 423 -25.96 -16.34 3.10
C VAL A 423 -26.35 -17.14 1.86
N GLU A 424 -25.53 -17.10 0.80
CA GLU A 424 -25.82 -17.83 -0.44
C GLU A 424 -25.74 -19.35 -0.26
N ARG A 425 -24.89 -19.83 0.66
CA ARG A 425 -24.85 -21.23 1.08
C ARG A 425 -25.95 -21.61 2.08
N LYS A 426 -26.78 -20.66 2.53
CA LYS A 426 -27.90 -20.81 3.46
C LYS A 426 -27.50 -21.19 4.90
N GLU A 427 -26.24 -20.99 5.25
CA GLU A 427 -25.76 -21.14 6.64
C GLU A 427 -26.21 -19.94 7.49
N ILE A 428 -26.22 -18.73 6.91
CA ILE A 428 -26.84 -17.56 7.53
C ILE A 428 -28.23 -17.33 6.94
N ARG A 429 -29.23 -17.32 7.80
CA ARG A 429 -30.59 -16.88 7.46
C ARG A 429 -30.75 -15.40 7.81
N LEU A 430 -30.77 -14.54 6.78
CA LEU A 430 -30.84 -13.07 6.91
C LEU A 430 -31.88 -12.57 7.92
N TRP A 431 -33.08 -13.18 7.94
CA TRP A 431 -34.13 -12.76 8.88
C TRP A 431 -33.80 -13.08 10.34
N GLN A 432 -33.24 -14.26 10.62
CA GLN A 432 -32.83 -14.63 11.98
C GLN A 432 -31.65 -13.76 12.43
N PHE A 433 -30.70 -13.52 11.54
CA PHE A 433 -29.57 -12.63 11.78
C PHE A 433 -30.02 -11.19 12.09
N PHE A 434 -31.01 -10.67 11.35
CA PHE A 434 -31.62 -9.38 11.66
C PHE A 434 -32.33 -9.37 13.01
N GLU A 435 -33.13 -10.38 13.34
CA GLU A 435 -33.84 -10.44 14.63
C GLU A 435 -32.88 -10.45 15.83
N GLN A 436 -31.71 -11.06 15.68
CA GLN A 436 -30.66 -11.10 16.69
C GLN A 436 -29.96 -9.75 16.90
N HIS A 437 -29.76 -8.98 15.82
CA HIS A 437 -28.91 -7.78 15.84
C HIS A 437 -29.65 -6.44 15.69
N GLN A 438 -30.97 -6.44 15.49
CA GLN A 438 -31.76 -5.23 15.28
C GLN A 438 -31.72 -4.21 16.44
N GLU A 439 -31.36 -4.65 17.65
CA GLU A 439 -31.25 -3.79 18.84
C GLU A 439 -29.83 -3.23 19.06
N ASP A 440 -28.81 -3.76 18.35
CA ASP A 440 -27.41 -3.34 18.49
C ASP A 440 -27.14 -1.94 17.92
N GLY A 441 -28.10 -1.43 17.14
CA GLY A 441 -28.06 -0.11 16.54
C GLY A 441 -27.34 -0.05 15.18
N PRO A 442 -27.47 1.06 14.45
CA PRO A 442 -27.04 1.19 13.06
C PRO A 442 -25.51 1.16 12.87
N SER A 443 -24.76 1.49 13.92
CA SER A 443 -23.29 1.51 13.88
C SER A 443 -22.66 0.13 14.07
N ALA A 444 -23.43 -0.85 14.55
CA ALA A 444 -22.97 -2.22 14.77
C ALA A 444 -22.54 -2.87 13.46
N GLN A 445 -21.47 -3.66 13.49
CA GLN A 445 -20.91 -4.25 12.27
C GLN A 445 -21.89 -5.24 11.62
N SER A 446 -22.60 -6.05 12.41
CA SER A 446 -23.67 -6.93 11.93
C SER A 446 -24.74 -6.17 11.12
N MET A 447 -25.13 -4.98 11.58
CA MET A 447 -26.12 -4.15 10.88
C MET A 447 -25.56 -3.55 9.59
N LYS A 448 -24.28 -3.17 9.57
CA LYS A 448 -23.59 -2.73 8.35
C LYS A 448 -23.50 -3.83 7.31
N LEU A 449 -23.27 -5.08 7.71
CA LEU A 449 -23.25 -6.24 6.81
C LEU A 449 -24.63 -6.48 6.19
N LEU A 450 -25.70 -6.41 6.98
CA LEU A 450 -27.07 -6.50 6.46
C LEU A 450 -27.38 -5.38 5.46
N LEU A 451 -26.96 -4.15 5.77
CA LEU A 451 -27.13 -3.00 4.88
C LEU A 451 -26.34 -3.20 3.57
N GLY A 452 -25.05 -3.54 3.66
CA GLY A 452 -24.18 -3.72 2.50
C GLY A 452 -24.58 -4.89 1.61
N TYR A 453 -25.05 -5.99 2.20
CA TYR A 453 -25.44 -7.19 1.46
C TYR A 453 -26.91 -7.20 1.04
N ALA A 454 -27.82 -7.21 2.02
CA ALA A 454 -29.21 -7.53 1.78
C ALA A 454 -30.00 -6.36 1.18
N MET A 455 -29.76 -5.14 1.67
CA MET A 455 -30.52 -3.96 1.26
C MET A 455 -30.20 -3.50 -0.18
N ASN A 456 -29.02 -3.85 -0.71
CA ASN A 456 -28.65 -3.60 -2.10
C ASN A 456 -29.37 -4.52 -3.11
N ILE A 457 -30.05 -5.57 -2.62
CA ILE A 457 -30.78 -6.56 -3.43
C ILE A 457 -29.88 -7.06 -4.57
N SER A 458 -28.69 -7.52 -4.22
CA SER A 458 -27.73 -8.11 -5.16
C SER A 458 -27.96 -9.60 -5.39
N SER A 459 -28.80 -10.23 -4.56
CA SER A 459 -29.18 -11.65 -4.68
C SER A 459 -30.67 -11.89 -4.38
N TRP A 460 -31.16 -13.07 -4.74
CA TRP A 460 -32.53 -13.51 -4.45
C TRP A 460 -32.83 -13.53 -2.95
N GLN A 461 -31.84 -13.86 -2.12
CA GLN A 461 -32.03 -13.85 -0.65
C GLN A 461 -32.16 -12.42 -0.12
N GLY A 462 -31.37 -11.48 -0.66
CA GLY A 462 -31.53 -10.05 -0.38
C GLY A 462 -32.93 -9.55 -0.73
N PHE A 463 -33.42 -9.88 -1.94
CA PHE A 463 -34.79 -9.52 -2.35
C PHE A 463 -35.86 -10.06 -1.40
N ARG A 464 -35.80 -11.35 -1.04
CA ARG A 464 -36.76 -11.96 -0.12
C ARG A 464 -36.71 -11.35 1.28
N PHE A 465 -35.52 -11.00 1.75
CA PHE A 465 -35.33 -10.32 3.02
C PHE A 465 -35.98 -8.94 3.00
N VAL A 466 -35.66 -8.10 2.01
CA VAL A 466 -36.24 -6.76 1.87
C VAL A 466 -37.76 -6.82 1.70
N ARG A 467 -38.28 -7.77 0.92
CA ARG A 467 -39.73 -7.99 0.78
C ARG A 467 -40.40 -8.22 2.14
N ARG A 468 -39.82 -9.11 2.95
CA ARG A 468 -40.35 -9.42 4.29
C ARG A 468 -40.20 -8.23 5.24
N LEU A 469 -39.10 -7.48 5.12
CA LEU A 469 -38.82 -6.31 5.94
C LEU A 469 -39.87 -5.20 5.68
N LEU A 470 -40.12 -4.88 4.41
CA LEU A 470 -41.09 -3.84 4.01
C LEU A 470 -42.55 -4.24 4.17
N GLN A 471 -42.85 -5.54 4.36
CA GLN A 471 -44.17 -5.99 4.80
C GLN A 471 -44.43 -5.69 6.29
N LYS A 472 -43.37 -5.54 7.10
CA LYS A 472 -43.48 -5.30 8.55
C LYS A 472 -43.20 -3.86 8.95
N TYR A 473 -42.31 -3.18 8.22
CA TYR A 473 -41.82 -1.85 8.57
C TYR A 473 -41.97 -0.90 7.40
N THR A 474 -42.35 0.35 7.68
CA THR A 474 -42.32 1.42 6.68
C THR A 474 -40.89 1.89 6.42
N PRO A 475 -40.59 2.48 5.25
CA PRO A 475 -39.29 3.09 4.97
C PRO A 475 -38.80 4.04 6.08
N VAL A 476 -39.70 4.83 6.69
CA VAL A 476 -39.37 5.72 7.81
C VAL A 476 -38.94 4.93 9.05
N GLN A 477 -39.64 3.84 9.37
CA GLN A 477 -39.29 2.98 10.52
C GLN A 477 -37.94 2.29 10.34
N LEU A 478 -37.48 2.06 9.11
CA LEU A 478 -36.17 1.47 8.85
C LEU A 478 -35.00 2.34 9.33
N GLN A 479 -35.19 3.65 9.46
CA GLN A 479 -34.18 4.55 10.02
C GLN A 479 -33.83 4.22 11.48
N LYS A 480 -34.75 3.59 12.23
CA LYS A 480 -34.47 3.07 13.57
C LYS A 480 -33.31 2.06 13.56
N PHE A 481 -33.25 1.23 12.53
CA PHE A 481 -32.30 0.13 12.43
C PHE A 481 -31.02 0.51 11.68
N PHE A 482 -31.14 1.33 10.63
CA PHE A 482 -30.03 1.65 9.72
C PHE A 482 -29.54 3.10 9.83
N GLY A 483 -30.14 3.90 10.72
CA GLY A 483 -29.72 5.26 11.07
C GLY A 483 -30.60 6.34 10.43
N GLU A 484 -30.56 7.53 11.00
CA GLU A 484 -31.41 8.67 10.58
C GLU A 484 -31.13 9.15 9.14
N ARG A 485 -29.92 8.90 8.63
CA ARG A 485 -29.52 9.23 7.25
C ARG A 485 -29.81 8.10 6.27
N PHE A 486 -30.46 7.03 6.70
CA PHE A 486 -30.82 5.94 5.81
C PHE A 486 -32.07 6.31 5.01
N PHE A 487 -31.93 6.30 3.68
CA PHE A 487 -33.02 6.45 2.73
C PHE A 487 -33.00 5.25 1.78
N PHE A 488 -34.04 4.42 1.80
CA PHE A 488 -34.06 3.17 1.03
C PHE A 488 -33.86 3.39 -0.47
N HIS A 489 -34.44 4.47 -1.02
CA HIS A 489 -34.33 4.79 -2.43
C HIS A 489 -32.92 5.19 -2.87
N GLU A 490 -32.06 5.72 -1.99
CA GLU A 490 -30.68 6.13 -2.35
C GLU A 490 -29.78 4.95 -2.75
N LEU A 491 -30.16 3.72 -2.36
CA LEU A 491 -29.46 2.50 -2.78
C LEU A 491 -29.65 2.21 -4.28
N PHE A 492 -30.72 2.74 -4.87
CA PHE A 492 -31.12 2.44 -6.25
C PHE A 492 -31.20 3.68 -7.12
N VAL A 493 -31.23 4.88 -6.54
CA VAL A 493 -31.40 6.14 -7.26
C VAL A 493 -30.36 7.14 -6.76
N ARG A 494 -29.55 7.71 -7.66
CA ARG A 494 -28.54 8.71 -7.31
C ARG A 494 -28.83 10.05 -7.98
N GLY A 495 -28.77 11.13 -7.21
CA GLY A 495 -28.85 12.49 -7.75
C GLY A 495 -27.53 12.91 -8.42
N ASN A 496 -27.63 13.67 -9.51
CA ASN A 496 -26.46 14.24 -10.19
C ASN A 496 -25.82 15.38 -9.36
N ARG A 497 -24.49 15.33 -9.14
CA ARG A 497 -23.76 16.34 -8.33
C ARG A 497 -23.77 17.76 -8.91
N TYR A 498 -24.08 17.92 -10.20
CA TYR A 498 -24.05 19.21 -10.90
C TYR A 498 -25.45 19.77 -11.24
N SER A 499 -26.50 18.98 -11.02
CA SER A 499 -27.90 19.34 -11.31
C SER A 499 -28.79 18.69 -10.25
N SER A 500 -29.40 19.50 -9.38
CA SER A 500 -30.30 19.04 -8.31
C SER A 500 -31.63 18.46 -8.82
N ARG A 501 -31.74 18.14 -10.12
CA ARG A 501 -32.99 17.78 -10.80
C ARG A 501 -32.91 16.55 -11.71
N ASP A 502 -31.75 15.87 -11.78
CA ASP A 502 -31.59 14.67 -12.59
C ASP A 502 -31.18 13.48 -11.71
N TYR A 503 -31.94 12.38 -11.82
CA TYR A 503 -31.72 11.12 -11.10
C TYR A 503 -31.29 10.00 -12.05
N GLU A 504 -30.33 9.18 -11.60
CA GLU A 504 -29.86 7.99 -12.29
C GLU A 504 -30.34 6.72 -11.57
N PHE A 505 -30.88 5.74 -12.31
CA PHE A 505 -31.56 4.56 -11.77
C PHE A 505 -30.72 3.30 -11.91
N PHE A 506 -30.62 2.54 -10.82
CA PHE A 506 -29.83 1.30 -10.69
C PHE A 506 -30.72 0.14 -10.23
N ILE A 507 -31.89 -0.02 -10.85
CA ILE A 507 -32.92 -1.00 -10.43
C ILE A 507 -32.78 -2.37 -11.12
N LYS A 508 -32.03 -2.46 -12.22
CA LYS A 508 -31.93 -3.69 -13.02
C LYS A 508 -31.22 -4.81 -12.26
N ARG A 509 -31.83 -5.99 -12.20
CA ARG A 509 -31.29 -7.21 -11.58
C ARG A 509 -31.62 -8.42 -12.45
N SER A 510 -30.60 -9.15 -12.91
CA SER A 510 -30.78 -10.28 -13.84
C SER A 510 -31.61 -11.44 -13.28
N PHE A 511 -31.67 -11.58 -11.95
CA PHE A 511 -32.38 -12.66 -11.28
C PHE A 511 -33.84 -12.33 -10.91
N LEU A 512 -34.30 -11.09 -11.16
CA LEU A 512 -35.67 -10.67 -10.87
C LEU A 512 -36.56 -10.76 -12.13
N THR A 513 -37.81 -11.15 -11.94
CA THR A 513 -38.85 -11.09 -12.99
C THR A 513 -39.34 -9.65 -13.19
N GLU A 514 -40.07 -9.36 -14.27
CA GLU A 514 -40.67 -8.02 -14.49
C GLU A 514 -41.56 -7.59 -13.32
N GLU A 515 -42.39 -8.49 -12.80
CA GLU A 515 -43.25 -8.22 -11.65
C GLU A 515 -42.45 -7.91 -10.37
N GLN A 516 -41.30 -8.57 -10.19
CA GLN A 516 -40.43 -8.30 -9.05
C GLN A 516 -39.66 -6.97 -9.20
N HIS A 517 -39.30 -6.59 -10.43
CA HIS A 517 -38.76 -5.26 -10.70
C HIS A 517 -39.81 -4.18 -10.46
N ARG A 518 -41.08 -4.42 -10.83
CA ARG A 518 -42.19 -3.53 -10.51
C ARG A 518 -42.35 -3.37 -9.01
N GLN A 519 -42.37 -4.47 -8.27
CA GLN A 519 -42.42 -4.45 -6.80
C GLN A 519 -41.23 -3.69 -6.17
N LEU A 520 -40.01 -3.85 -6.72
CA LEU A 520 -38.85 -3.07 -6.28
C LEU A 520 -39.05 -1.57 -6.52
N PHE A 521 -39.56 -1.20 -7.70
CA PHE A 521 -39.83 0.19 -8.02
C PHE A 521 -40.90 0.79 -7.09
N GLU A 522 -41.98 0.05 -6.79
CA GLU A 522 -43.00 0.46 -5.82
C GLU A 522 -42.41 0.74 -4.43
N TRP A 523 -41.44 -0.06 -3.98
CA TRP A 523 -40.74 0.21 -2.71
C TRP A 523 -39.90 1.48 -2.75
N ILE A 524 -39.21 1.73 -3.86
CA ILE A 524 -38.41 2.94 -4.08
C ILE A 524 -39.33 4.17 -4.07
N GLU A 525 -40.43 4.10 -4.83
CA GLU A 525 -41.46 5.12 -4.90
C GLU A 525 -42.07 5.42 -3.53
N ALA A 526 -42.48 4.37 -2.79
CA ALA A 526 -43.03 4.52 -1.45
C ALA A 526 -42.01 5.18 -0.49
N SER A 527 -40.72 4.88 -0.65
CA SER A 527 -39.66 5.53 0.12
C SER A 527 -39.54 7.03 -0.22
N PHE A 528 -39.51 7.42 -1.50
CA PHE A 528 -39.50 8.83 -1.89
C PHE A 528 -40.74 9.57 -1.37
N PHE A 529 -41.93 8.98 -1.53
CA PHE A 529 -43.18 9.59 -1.11
C PHE A 529 -43.23 9.86 0.40
N GLN A 530 -42.75 8.91 1.21
CA GLN A 530 -42.80 9.02 2.67
C GLN A 530 -41.66 9.86 3.26
N MET A 531 -40.47 9.82 2.65
CA MET A 531 -39.25 10.36 3.26
C MET A 531 -38.79 11.67 2.60
N GLU A 532 -39.01 11.84 1.29
CA GLU A 532 -38.63 13.03 0.53
C GLU A 532 -39.77 13.52 -0.40
N PRO A 533 -40.97 13.83 0.14
CA PRO A 533 -42.13 14.20 -0.67
C PRO A 533 -41.90 15.46 -1.53
N LYS A 534 -40.96 16.32 -1.13
CA LYS A 534 -40.59 17.54 -1.88
C LYS A 534 -39.91 17.23 -3.23
N CYS A 535 -39.23 16.09 -3.33
CA CYS A 535 -38.50 15.67 -4.52
C CYS A 535 -39.28 14.64 -5.36
N TYR A 536 -40.49 14.26 -4.91
CA TYR A 536 -41.26 13.18 -5.51
C TYR A 536 -41.66 13.47 -6.96
N GLN A 537 -42.04 14.72 -7.30
CA GLN A 537 -42.40 15.08 -8.67
C GLN A 537 -41.19 14.99 -9.62
N GLU A 538 -40.03 15.48 -9.17
CA GLU A 538 -38.76 15.39 -9.88
C GLU A 538 -38.29 13.94 -10.07
N PHE A 539 -38.47 13.11 -9.04
CA PHE A 539 -38.22 11.67 -9.11
C PHE A 539 -39.08 10.99 -10.19
N ILE A 540 -40.41 11.18 -10.16
CA ILE A 540 -41.32 10.58 -11.16
C ILE A 540 -41.00 11.10 -12.57
N TRP A 541 -40.69 12.38 -12.71
CA TRP A 541 -40.28 12.96 -13.99
C TRP A 541 -39.02 12.28 -14.57
N CYS A 542 -38.02 11.98 -13.73
CA CYS A 542 -36.83 11.25 -14.17
C CYS A 542 -37.15 9.77 -14.44
N ALA A 543 -37.99 9.14 -13.63
CA ALA A 543 -38.41 7.76 -13.80
C ALA A 543 -39.13 7.52 -15.13
N LEU A 544 -39.96 8.48 -15.58
CA LEU A 544 -40.60 8.44 -16.90
C LEU A 544 -39.61 8.47 -18.07
N GLN A 545 -38.40 8.98 -17.88
CA GLN A 545 -37.35 9.03 -18.91
C GLN A 545 -36.52 7.75 -18.95
N ASP A 546 -36.44 7.02 -17.84
CA ASP A 546 -35.63 5.82 -17.71
C ASP A 546 -36.25 4.61 -18.45
N SER A 547 -35.44 3.95 -19.29
CA SER A 547 -35.93 2.86 -20.13
C SER A 547 -36.25 1.58 -19.35
N ASP A 548 -35.59 1.34 -18.21
CA ASP A 548 -35.84 0.15 -17.40
C ASP A 548 -37.12 0.32 -16.58
N VAL A 549 -37.42 1.54 -16.11
CA VAL A 549 -38.72 1.87 -15.46
C VAL A 549 -39.87 1.81 -16.47
N GLN A 550 -39.71 2.37 -17.66
CA GLN A 550 -40.74 2.39 -18.70
C GLN A 550 -41.25 0.99 -19.06
N ARG A 551 -40.37 -0.03 -19.06
CA ARG A 551 -40.76 -1.41 -19.36
C ARG A 551 -41.67 -2.03 -18.30
N LEU A 552 -41.69 -1.50 -17.08
CA LEU A 552 -42.45 -2.07 -15.96
C LEU A 552 -43.94 -1.72 -16.03
N TYR A 553 -44.33 -0.72 -16.83
CA TYR A 553 -45.69 -0.18 -16.85
C TYR A 553 -46.25 -0.13 -18.25
N ASP A 554 -47.57 -0.20 -18.37
CA ASP A 554 -48.24 -0.06 -19.65
C ASP A 554 -48.17 1.39 -20.15
N ARG A 555 -48.16 1.54 -21.47
CA ARG A 555 -48.09 2.85 -22.12
C ARG A 555 -49.22 3.80 -21.73
N ARG A 556 -50.43 3.28 -21.43
CA ARG A 556 -51.59 4.13 -21.08
C ARG A 556 -51.40 4.75 -19.69
N LEU A 557 -50.91 3.96 -18.73
CA LEU A 557 -50.55 4.46 -17.41
C LEU A 557 -49.45 5.52 -17.49
N LEU A 558 -48.35 5.24 -18.21
CA LEU A 558 -47.25 6.19 -18.39
C LEU A 558 -47.71 7.51 -19.04
N ALA A 559 -48.57 7.44 -20.06
CA ALA A 559 -49.17 8.62 -20.69
C ALA A 559 -50.04 9.42 -19.70
N SER A 560 -50.80 8.74 -18.83
CA SER A 560 -51.64 9.40 -17.82
C SER A 560 -50.81 10.14 -16.76
N VAL A 561 -49.70 9.55 -16.30
CA VAL A 561 -48.77 10.18 -15.36
C VAL A 561 -48.09 11.37 -16.00
N LEU A 562 -47.64 11.25 -17.26
CA LEU A 562 -47.07 12.37 -18.01
C LEU A 562 -48.03 13.56 -18.11
N ARG A 563 -49.31 13.32 -18.46
CA ARG A 563 -50.35 14.37 -18.49
C ARG A 563 -50.46 15.11 -17.15
N SER A 564 -50.51 14.36 -16.06
CA SER A 564 -50.61 14.91 -14.71
C SER A 564 -49.40 15.76 -14.32
N LEU A 565 -48.20 15.42 -14.79
CA LEU A 565 -47.00 16.24 -14.55
C LEU A 565 -46.97 17.51 -15.41
N LEU A 566 -47.30 17.40 -16.70
CA LEU A 566 -47.28 18.53 -17.64
C LEU A 566 -48.32 19.61 -17.30
N SER A 567 -49.45 19.24 -16.68
CA SER A 567 -50.46 20.21 -16.24
C SER A 567 -49.95 21.23 -15.22
N SER A 568 -48.85 20.92 -14.52
CA SER A 568 -48.21 21.85 -13.59
C SER A 568 -47.46 23.00 -14.27
N GLY A 569 -47.21 22.92 -15.58
CA GLY A 569 -46.46 23.91 -16.36
C GLY A 569 -44.95 23.97 -16.05
N LYS A 570 -44.45 23.18 -15.08
CA LYS A 570 -43.03 23.16 -14.68
C LYS A 570 -42.13 22.41 -15.65
N TYR A 571 -42.67 21.44 -16.38
CA TYR A 571 -41.92 20.55 -17.26
C TYR A 571 -42.25 20.87 -18.72
N THR A 572 -41.29 21.47 -19.43
CA THR A 572 -41.46 21.95 -20.82
C THR A 572 -40.19 21.73 -21.65
N GLY A 573 -40.28 21.89 -22.97
CA GLY A 573 -39.17 21.77 -23.92
C GLY A 573 -38.90 20.33 -24.37
N GLY A 574 -37.80 20.14 -25.10
CA GLY A 574 -37.57 18.92 -25.90
C GLY A 574 -37.61 17.59 -25.16
N ARG A 575 -37.35 17.55 -23.84
CA ARG A 575 -37.51 16.32 -23.03
C ARG A 575 -38.98 15.95 -22.87
N ALA A 576 -39.87 16.92 -22.67
CA ALA A 576 -41.31 16.70 -22.61
C ALA A 576 -41.86 16.24 -23.96
N ASP A 577 -41.40 16.86 -25.05
CA ASP A 577 -41.84 16.52 -26.40
C ASP A 577 -41.45 15.08 -26.76
N HIS A 578 -40.23 14.67 -26.41
CA HIS A 578 -39.79 13.29 -26.61
C HIS A 578 -40.64 12.26 -25.84
N LEU A 579 -41.03 12.55 -24.60
CA LEU A 579 -41.92 11.68 -23.83
C LEU A 579 -43.34 11.64 -24.41
N LYS A 580 -43.86 12.78 -24.89
CA LYS A 580 -45.15 12.84 -25.59
C LYS A 580 -45.12 11.95 -26.84
N GLU A 581 -44.11 12.07 -27.69
CA GLU A 581 -43.95 11.22 -28.88
C GLU A 581 -43.97 9.73 -28.55
N LYS A 582 -43.35 9.35 -27.42
CA LYS A 582 -43.23 7.97 -27.00
C LYS A 582 -44.53 7.41 -26.39
N PHE A 583 -45.25 8.19 -25.60
CA PHE A 583 -46.39 7.70 -24.82
C PHE A 583 -47.75 8.06 -25.39
N TYR A 584 -47.93 9.25 -25.98
CA TYR A 584 -49.23 9.69 -26.49
C TYR A 584 -49.62 8.94 -27.76
N SER A 585 -50.92 8.84 -28.01
CA SER A 585 -51.45 8.39 -29.29
C SER A 585 -51.24 9.45 -30.37
N LYS A 586 -51.40 9.04 -31.64
CA LYS A 586 -51.24 9.94 -32.80
C LYS A 586 -52.24 11.12 -32.74
N GLU A 587 -53.47 10.84 -32.36
CA GLU A 587 -54.55 11.84 -32.21
C GLU A 587 -54.22 12.86 -31.11
N GLU A 588 -53.67 12.39 -29.99
CA GLU A 588 -53.26 13.26 -28.87
C GLU A 588 -52.09 14.17 -29.26
N LEU A 589 -51.13 13.67 -30.06
CA LEU A 589 -50.01 14.48 -30.56
C LEU A 589 -50.49 15.55 -31.56
N GLU A 590 -51.39 15.20 -32.48
CA GLU A 590 -51.97 16.14 -33.44
C GLU A 590 -52.77 17.24 -32.73
N ALA A 591 -53.51 16.91 -31.67
CA ALA A 591 -54.23 17.88 -30.86
C ALA A 591 -53.30 18.84 -30.09
N ASP A 592 -52.21 18.30 -29.52
CA ASP A 592 -51.20 19.08 -28.78
C ASP A 592 -50.44 20.03 -29.72
N GLN A 593 -50.02 19.55 -30.91
CA GLN A 593 -49.39 20.38 -31.94
C GLN A 593 -50.31 21.49 -32.46
N LYS A 594 -51.61 21.19 -32.62
CA LYS A 594 -52.60 22.20 -33.03
C LYS A 594 -52.77 23.27 -31.96
N ALA A 595 -52.83 22.88 -30.68
CA ALA A 595 -52.93 23.83 -29.57
C ALA A 595 -51.67 24.72 -29.46
N ASP A 596 -50.48 24.16 -29.64
CA ASP A 596 -49.23 24.91 -29.66
C ASP A 596 -49.14 25.87 -30.86
N ALA A 597 -49.58 25.44 -32.05
CA ALA A 597 -49.66 26.29 -33.23
C ALA A 597 -50.63 27.47 -33.05
N GLU A 598 -51.83 27.22 -32.49
CA GLU A 598 -52.80 28.26 -32.18
C GLU A 598 -52.26 29.25 -31.13
N LYS A 599 -51.49 28.76 -30.15
CA LYS A 599 -50.85 29.61 -29.13
C LYS A 599 -49.73 30.46 -29.73
N ALA A 600 -48.85 29.88 -30.54
CA ALA A 600 -47.77 30.58 -31.22
C ALA A 600 -48.32 31.68 -32.15
N GLU A 601 -49.41 31.39 -32.87
CA GLU A 601 -50.07 32.38 -33.72
C GLU A 601 -50.64 33.55 -32.91
N ARG A 602 -51.24 33.28 -31.74
CA ARG A 602 -51.73 34.34 -30.83
C ARG A 602 -50.59 35.20 -30.29
N GLU A 603 -49.48 34.59 -29.88
CA GLU A 603 -48.30 35.31 -29.38
C GLU A 603 -47.64 36.15 -30.48
N GLU A 604 -47.56 35.64 -31.70
CA GLU A 604 -47.03 36.38 -32.85
C GLU A 604 -47.92 37.57 -33.22
N ARG A 605 -49.26 37.40 -33.21
CA ARG A 605 -50.21 38.51 -33.41
C ARG A 605 -50.02 39.60 -32.35
N LEU A 606 -49.94 39.22 -31.07
CA LEU A 606 -49.74 40.16 -29.96
C LEU A 606 -48.42 40.93 -30.11
N ARG A 607 -47.36 40.25 -30.51
CA ARG A 607 -46.05 40.88 -30.75
C ARG A 607 -46.11 41.87 -31.91
N ARG A 608 -46.77 41.52 -33.02
CA ARG A 608 -46.95 42.43 -34.17
C ARG A 608 -47.75 43.68 -33.80
N GLU A 609 -48.82 43.53 -33.02
CA GLU A 609 -49.61 44.67 -32.51
C GLU A 609 -48.76 45.60 -31.64
N GLN A 610 -47.93 45.04 -30.75
CA GLN A 610 -47.02 45.84 -29.92
C GLN A 610 -45.93 46.55 -30.74
N GLU A 611 -45.37 45.90 -31.75
CA GLU A 611 -44.37 46.49 -32.64
C GLU A 611 -44.95 47.62 -33.49
N HIS A 612 -46.16 47.44 -34.05
CA HIS A 612 -46.90 48.48 -34.77
C HIS A 612 -47.21 49.68 -33.86
N GLN A 613 -47.70 49.44 -32.63
CA GLN A 613 -48.01 50.50 -31.67
C GLN A 613 -46.77 51.36 -31.33
N LYS A 614 -45.60 50.74 -31.13
CA LYS A 614 -44.34 51.47 -30.89
C LYS A 614 -43.93 52.34 -32.08
N LYS A 615 -44.20 51.90 -33.31
CA LYS A 615 -43.94 52.72 -34.50
C LYS A 615 -44.88 53.92 -34.55
N CYS A 616 -46.15 53.77 -34.17
CA CYS A 616 -47.12 54.87 -34.08
C CYS A 616 -46.66 55.94 -33.08
N GLU A 617 -46.32 55.53 -31.87
CA GLU A 617 -45.82 56.43 -30.83
C GLU A 617 -44.54 57.17 -31.26
N ARG A 618 -43.63 56.47 -31.97
CA ARG A 618 -42.40 57.09 -32.49
C ARG A 618 -42.70 58.11 -33.60
N LEU A 619 -43.67 57.85 -34.47
CA LEU A 619 -44.10 58.81 -35.49
C LEU A 619 -44.63 60.08 -34.85
N GLU A 620 -45.50 59.96 -33.85
CA GLU A 620 -46.05 61.10 -33.11
C GLU A 620 -44.97 61.92 -32.39
N GLN A 621 -43.94 61.27 -31.85
CA GLN A 621 -42.81 61.96 -31.20
C GLN A 621 -41.88 62.67 -32.18
N THR A 622 -41.68 62.10 -33.36
CA THR A 622 -40.71 62.62 -34.34
C THR A 622 -41.33 63.72 -35.20
N TYR A 623 -42.62 63.63 -35.50
CA TYR A 623 -43.30 64.54 -36.39
C TYR A 623 -43.60 65.89 -35.73
N ASP A 624 -42.89 66.93 -36.18
CA ASP A 624 -42.99 68.31 -35.70
C ASP A 624 -43.82 69.23 -36.62
N GLY A 625 -44.48 68.66 -37.63
CA GLY A 625 -45.23 69.40 -38.65
C GLY A 625 -44.47 69.59 -39.97
N THR A 626 -43.17 69.27 -40.03
CA THR A 626 -42.34 69.41 -41.24
C THR A 626 -42.26 68.13 -42.08
N MET A 627 -41.94 68.25 -43.36
CA MET A 627 -41.68 67.12 -44.25
C MET A 627 -40.31 66.50 -43.95
N SER A 628 -39.36 67.30 -43.47
CA SER A 628 -38.07 66.83 -42.98
C SER A 628 -38.20 65.82 -41.83
N SER A 629 -39.09 66.07 -40.86
CA SER A 629 -39.28 65.14 -39.74
C SER A 629 -39.96 63.83 -40.14
N LEU A 630 -40.91 63.86 -41.09
CA LEU A 630 -41.48 62.65 -41.69
C LEU A 630 -40.42 61.84 -42.45
N LYS A 631 -39.52 62.51 -43.17
CA LYS A 631 -38.40 61.83 -43.84
C LYS A 631 -37.44 61.21 -42.84
N GLU A 632 -37.14 61.89 -41.74
CA GLU A 632 -36.25 61.37 -40.71
C GLU A 632 -36.86 60.16 -39.98
N PHE A 633 -38.16 60.16 -39.74
CA PHE A 633 -38.88 58.98 -39.23
C PHE A 633 -38.67 57.75 -40.12
N THR A 634 -38.80 57.90 -41.44
CA THR A 634 -38.62 56.76 -42.38
C THR A 634 -37.19 56.20 -42.40
N LYS A 635 -36.17 57.04 -42.17
CA LYS A 635 -34.76 56.59 -42.10
C LYS A 635 -34.45 55.73 -40.87
N SER A 636 -35.30 55.77 -39.85
CA SER A 636 -35.10 55.02 -38.61
C SER A 636 -35.37 53.51 -38.76
N PHE A 637 -35.79 53.05 -39.94
CA PHE A 637 -36.11 51.67 -40.26
C PHE A 637 -35.21 51.14 -41.38
N TYR A 638 -34.71 49.92 -41.23
CA TYR A 638 -33.70 49.34 -42.13
C TYR A 638 -34.21 48.12 -42.92
N TYR A 639 -35.26 47.44 -42.45
CA TYR A 639 -35.82 46.26 -43.11
C TYR A 639 -36.98 46.67 -44.02
N ASP A 640 -37.03 46.14 -45.25
CA ASP A 640 -38.01 46.54 -46.28
C ASP A 640 -39.46 46.49 -45.80
N ARG A 641 -39.82 45.49 -44.98
CA ARG A 641 -41.17 45.37 -44.40
C ARG A 641 -41.48 46.53 -43.43
N ASP A 642 -40.52 46.89 -42.58
CA ASP A 642 -40.67 47.97 -41.60
C ASP A 642 -40.64 49.34 -42.26
N VAL A 643 -39.81 49.51 -43.31
CA VAL A 643 -39.76 50.73 -44.12
C VAL A 643 -41.08 50.94 -44.84
N LYS A 644 -41.67 49.88 -45.40
CA LYS A 644 -42.98 49.95 -46.05
C LYS A 644 -44.08 50.36 -45.07
N GLU A 645 -44.16 49.71 -43.92
CA GLU A 645 -45.15 50.04 -42.88
C GLU A 645 -44.98 51.49 -42.37
N ALA A 646 -43.73 51.93 -42.15
CA ALA A 646 -43.45 53.30 -41.76
C ALA A 646 -43.84 54.32 -42.86
N LEU A 647 -43.60 53.99 -44.14
CA LEU A 647 -44.01 54.82 -45.27
C LEU A 647 -45.53 54.88 -45.41
N ASP A 648 -46.25 53.78 -45.21
CA ASP A 648 -47.72 53.78 -45.21
C ASP A 648 -48.29 54.68 -44.11
N MET A 649 -47.65 54.69 -42.93
CA MET A 649 -48.02 55.62 -41.86
C MET A 649 -47.72 57.08 -42.23
N VAL A 650 -46.60 57.35 -42.89
CA VAL A 650 -46.27 58.68 -43.41
C VAL A 650 -47.25 59.12 -44.50
N TYR A 651 -47.70 58.21 -45.37
CA TYR A 651 -48.71 58.48 -46.39
C TYR A 651 -50.02 58.97 -45.75
N GLU A 652 -50.50 58.29 -44.71
CA GLU A 652 -51.70 58.73 -43.99
C GLU A 652 -51.49 60.11 -43.32
N LYS A 653 -50.30 60.38 -42.76
CA LYS A 653 -49.97 61.73 -42.23
C LYS A 653 -49.87 62.83 -43.30
N LEU A 654 -49.44 62.49 -44.51
CA LEU A 654 -49.45 63.43 -45.64
C LEU A 654 -50.88 63.70 -46.13
N ARG A 655 -51.77 62.71 -46.08
CA ARG A 655 -53.20 62.91 -46.42
C ARG A 655 -53.95 63.79 -45.44
N GLU A 656 -53.52 63.86 -44.18
CA GLU A 656 -54.08 64.77 -43.18
C GLU A 656 -53.75 66.25 -43.47
N GLN A 657 -52.81 66.55 -44.38
CA GLN A 657 -52.38 67.92 -44.65
C GLN A 657 -53.42 68.73 -45.46
N PRO A 658 -53.54 70.06 -45.21
CA PRO A 658 -54.47 70.92 -45.96
C PRO A 658 -54.14 70.99 -47.45
N ALA A 659 -55.16 71.03 -48.31
CA ALA A 659 -54.97 71.19 -49.74
C ALA A 659 -54.26 72.53 -50.07
N GLY A 660 -53.26 72.49 -50.96
CA GLY A 660 -52.45 73.65 -51.34
C GLY A 660 -51.39 74.09 -50.31
N CYS A 661 -51.18 73.33 -49.23
CA CYS A 661 -50.19 73.68 -48.19
C CYS A 661 -48.75 73.80 -48.72
N ALA A 662 -48.41 73.06 -49.78
CA ALA A 662 -47.04 73.05 -50.30
C ALA A 662 -46.62 74.41 -50.90
N ALA A 663 -47.57 75.30 -51.22
CA ALA A 663 -47.26 76.65 -51.68
C ALA A 663 -46.61 77.54 -50.61
N ALA A 664 -46.77 77.19 -49.33
CA ALA A 664 -46.16 77.88 -48.21
C ALA A 664 -44.84 77.24 -47.75
N PHE A 665 -44.39 76.14 -48.38
CA PHE A 665 -43.18 75.43 -47.97
C PHE A 665 -41.93 76.20 -48.38
N ALA A 666 -40.92 76.20 -47.52
CA ALA A 666 -39.57 76.58 -47.91
C ALA A 666 -39.01 75.58 -48.94
N ALA A 667 -38.03 76.00 -49.74
CA ALA A 667 -37.47 75.18 -50.82
C ALA A 667 -36.97 73.80 -50.32
N ASP A 668 -36.33 73.76 -49.14
CA ASP A 668 -35.81 72.53 -48.54
C ASP A 668 -36.93 71.56 -48.13
N GLU A 669 -38.04 72.07 -47.60
CA GLU A 669 -39.22 71.27 -47.22
C GLU A 669 -39.96 70.73 -48.45
N LEU A 670 -40.02 71.52 -49.52
CA LEU A 670 -40.56 71.10 -50.82
C LEU A 670 -39.72 69.96 -51.42
N GLU A 671 -38.39 70.03 -51.29
CA GLU A 671 -37.48 68.96 -51.71
C GLU A 671 -37.72 67.66 -50.91
N GLN A 672 -37.84 67.76 -49.58
CA GLN A 672 -38.12 66.58 -48.74
C GLN A 672 -39.49 65.98 -49.05
N PHE A 673 -40.50 66.80 -49.34
CA PHE A 673 -41.80 66.34 -49.77
C PHE A 673 -41.75 65.51 -51.06
N PHE A 674 -41.04 65.97 -52.09
CA PHE A 674 -40.87 65.19 -53.33
C PHE A 674 -40.05 63.92 -53.10
N LYS A 675 -39.02 63.96 -52.25
CA LYS A 675 -38.26 62.77 -51.84
C LYS A 675 -39.12 61.76 -51.10
N LEU A 676 -40.08 62.20 -50.27
CA LEU A 676 -41.04 61.32 -49.61
C LEU A 676 -42.02 60.69 -50.62
N CYS A 677 -42.53 61.47 -51.56
CA CYS A 677 -43.39 60.95 -52.63
C CYS A 677 -42.65 59.91 -53.50
N GLY A 678 -41.37 60.14 -53.77
CA GLY A 678 -40.51 59.20 -54.48
C GLY A 678 -40.30 57.89 -53.72
N ASP A 679 -40.04 57.95 -52.41
CA ASP A 679 -39.90 56.75 -51.57
C ASP A 679 -41.23 55.98 -51.47
N LEU A 680 -42.35 56.69 -51.30
CA LEU A 680 -43.68 56.09 -51.28
C LEU A 680 -43.96 55.31 -52.57
N ALA A 681 -43.67 55.90 -53.74
CA ALA A 681 -43.88 55.24 -55.02
C ALA A 681 -42.95 54.02 -55.20
N ARG A 682 -41.73 54.09 -54.65
CA ARG A 682 -40.77 52.99 -54.72
C ARG A 682 -41.17 51.78 -53.89
N TYR A 683 -41.72 51.99 -52.70
CA TYR A 683 -42.07 50.92 -51.76
C TYR A 683 -43.53 50.44 -51.86
N ASN A 684 -44.39 51.17 -52.60
CA ASN A 684 -45.77 50.79 -52.92
C ASN A 684 -46.03 50.77 -54.44
N PRO A 685 -45.44 49.80 -55.17
CA PRO A 685 -45.67 49.67 -56.62
C PRO A 685 -47.16 49.36 -56.90
N GLY A 686 -47.77 50.12 -57.81
CA GLY A 686 -49.20 50.05 -58.14
C GLY A 686 -50.08 51.13 -57.49
N ASP A 687 -49.58 51.88 -56.51
CA ASP A 687 -50.29 52.99 -55.87
C ASP A 687 -49.82 54.37 -56.35
N GLU A 688 -49.04 54.44 -57.45
CA GLU A 688 -48.43 55.67 -57.96
C GLU A 688 -49.47 56.74 -58.26
N GLN A 689 -50.63 56.35 -58.79
CA GLN A 689 -51.71 57.28 -59.09
C GLN A 689 -52.32 57.89 -57.81
N LYS A 690 -52.38 57.14 -56.70
CA LYS A 690 -52.87 57.64 -55.41
C LYS A 690 -51.87 58.61 -54.79
N ILE A 691 -50.58 58.31 -54.88
CA ILE A 691 -49.49 59.16 -54.38
C ILE A 691 -49.42 60.45 -55.20
N LEU A 692 -49.53 60.36 -56.53
CA LEU A 692 -49.59 61.53 -57.42
C LEU A 692 -50.81 62.40 -57.16
N ASN A 693 -51.98 61.81 -56.89
CA ASN A 693 -53.18 62.56 -56.52
C ASN A 693 -53.02 63.27 -55.18
N MET A 694 -52.50 62.59 -54.15
CA MET A 694 -52.16 63.21 -52.86
C MET A 694 -51.18 64.38 -53.06
N ALA A 695 -50.13 64.17 -53.86
CA ALA A 695 -49.15 65.21 -54.14
C ALA A 695 -49.76 66.42 -54.87
N ARG A 696 -50.63 66.20 -55.86
CA ARG A 696 -51.39 67.26 -56.54
C ARG A 696 -52.30 68.02 -55.57
N THR A 697 -52.99 67.33 -54.67
CA THR A 697 -53.85 67.97 -53.67
C THR A 697 -53.05 68.86 -52.72
N MET A 698 -51.87 68.41 -52.26
CA MET A 698 -51.00 69.22 -51.40
C MET A 698 -50.34 70.39 -52.14
N MET A 699 -50.00 70.23 -53.42
CA MET A 699 -49.43 71.31 -54.26
C MET A 699 -50.45 72.36 -54.71
N GLY A 700 -51.72 71.99 -54.86
CA GLY A 700 -52.78 72.91 -55.30
C GLY A 700 -52.43 73.57 -56.65
N GLY A 701 -52.53 74.90 -56.71
CA GLY A 701 -52.28 75.69 -57.92
C GLY A 701 -50.82 75.73 -58.43
N LEU A 702 -49.86 75.13 -57.70
CA LEU A 702 -48.46 74.95 -58.14
C LEU A 702 -48.24 73.69 -58.97
N ALA A 703 -49.25 72.83 -59.12
CA ALA A 703 -49.14 71.59 -59.87
C ALA A 703 -49.27 71.75 -61.40
N ALA A 704 -49.63 72.96 -61.86
CA ALA A 704 -49.67 73.37 -63.27
C ALA A 704 -48.42 74.19 -63.59
#